data_AF-A0A0Q8SVX6-F1
#
_entry.id   AF-A0A0Q8SVX6-F1
#
_cell.length_a   1.000
_cell.length_b   1.000
_cell.length_c   1.000
_cell.angle_alpha   90.00
_cell.angle_beta   90.00
_cell.angle_gamma   90.00
#
_symmetry.space_group_name_H-M   'P 1'
#
loop_
_entity.id
_entity.type
_entity.pdbx_description
1 polymer ?
#
loop_
_entity_poly.entity_id
_entity_poly.type
_entity_poly.pdbx_seq_one_letter_code
_entity_poly.pdbx_strand_id
1 'polypeptide(L)'
;MRIRELKLIRYGKFTDRHVSLPQQPRDIHLIVGPNEAGKSTVRSAIGDWLFGIPVRTSLGFLHPMSELRIGGVLERLASGTAEGQQLAYDRTKGNKNTVRSPDDVALADAVLQPWLGGMQLNAFQRMYALDHSTLVEGGAGILSASDDVGRLLFQSAAGIEGLANVLQKLEAEADALWGPKKAGSRIYYQALQSHEAASAELKQAVLKTKDWKTQHDALLATEQALADTRQRDRDTRQQLNQLERIRRVRPMLQALDAAQTQKETLGLTDAVALLPENATIIIRDAAQAMALAQSDSQRLEQECSALRTQLEGILVDQTLLTLDADITDLNERRLQYRSHRTDIVKRAEEIQTHWTRVIELAGGLGWATDTEDAVRKRLPASTTRSRLVSLLKERGTLNQQLRSAQSALTDREQQMEQAQQALERLVAREVHPGLAGTVEKALKLGDHAGAVSQLGQKADAQRASLATALVGLGKWRAEPDALAGMLVPEDTVVQGLLDESRTGVAEAQALQDAAATKAEELQRLELELQQFVQDFQPVTREQVDEARQSRDQEWRAIKAAPSELTAKAHAYEQWVNKADGLADTRLDRVQHEATHRSRAERIEHVRLELQGQQARLQAANDRIEARTRQWQTLAEASGLPQLPLEMAPAWLRQRRTILEISAELGQLDQQHKDVVTAGVELATALWSMLGSAAEETEMPTLHDGLQRARKLLAAVDQAQGQRSALEQQVADAQNSVPRLQNLVQQAQSAWSEWETAWQAAVKAAGYESAATAGQIEAEFEAIQEVERLLTQIRSIRSERIEPMQMDLADLKASAEALAQRVALDLVEQDADVIAQELFARLTNTRQSEKTQRELRTRQAQVETELAEVQQHQANQNARLAPLMATAGVDDINALAAAAEQSEQRRAFEAKVSAAQSDLVHGGDGLGLDQLRQEAQGVAPDELMAEIERLGAQSAQLVEEIAQLSSQHGTQRKAFEALDGTDAAAKADARRQEAVASMADAAERYLKLHTAARLLKWSMEKFRETRQGPMLAKASATFNTLTLGSFERLLVDSADEKPKLFGIRPNGAQVEVSGMSEGSRDQLYLALRLAALELQIEQGLNMPLIADDLFINFDDRRTAAGLQVLGELSRKMQVIFLTHHDHLVPLAREVLGDELNVVTL
;
A
#
# COMPACT_ATOMS: atom_id res chain seq x y z
N MET A 1 33.39 17.01 -33.49
CA MET A 1 32.58 17.07 -34.73
C MET A 1 32.52 18.52 -35.16
N ARG A 2 32.64 18.81 -36.46
CA ARG A 2 32.49 20.18 -37.02
C ARG A 2 31.59 20.18 -38.25
N ILE A 3 30.96 21.32 -38.51
CA ILE A 3 30.16 21.59 -39.71
C ILE A 3 31.06 22.28 -40.71
N ARG A 4 31.35 21.63 -41.85
CA ARG A 4 32.17 22.20 -42.91
C ARG A 4 31.35 23.09 -43.84
N GLU A 5 30.13 22.66 -44.15
CA GLU A 5 29.20 23.37 -45.02
C GLU A 5 27.77 23.15 -44.53
N LEU A 6 26.97 24.20 -44.51
CA LEU A 6 25.53 24.16 -44.29
C LEU A 6 24.81 24.65 -45.55
N LYS A 7 23.91 23.82 -46.09
CA LYS A 7 23.12 24.09 -47.29
C LYS A 7 21.66 24.30 -46.91
N LEU A 8 21.20 25.54 -47.00
CA LEU A 8 19.81 25.92 -46.79
C LEU A 8 19.08 25.83 -48.12
N ILE A 9 18.75 24.59 -48.53
CA ILE A 9 18.20 24.26 -49.86
C ILE A 9 16.80 24.85 -50.00
N ARG A 10 15.87 24.45 -49.12
CA ARG A 10 14.51 25.01 -49.03
C ARG A 10 14.08 25.05 -47.59
N TYR A 11 14.45 26.11 -46.86
CA TYR A 11 14.21 26.19 -45.42
C TYR A 11 14.10 27.62 -44.91
N GLY A 12 12.99 27.94 -44.24
CA GLY A 12 12.68 29.30 -43.78
C GLY A 12 12.62 30.29 -44.93
N LYS A 13 13.36 31.40 -44.82
CA LYS A 13 13.46 32.42 -45.87
C LYS A 13 14.49 32.11 -46.97
N PHE A 14 15.23 31.01 -46.88
CA PHE A 14 16.34 30.72 -47.78
C PHE A 14 15.94 29.74 -48.88
N THR A 15 16.42 30.00 -50.10
CA THR A 15 16.33 29.13 -51.27
C THR A 15 17.75 28.95 -51.81
N ASP A 16 18.26 27.72 -51.77
CA ASP A 16 19.59 27.32 -52.25
C ASP A 16 20.75 28.21 -51.73
N ARG A 17 20.69 28.59 -50.44
CA ARG A 17 21.76 29.38 -49.80
C ARG A 17 22.81 28.44 -49.20
N HIS A 18 24.07 28.66 -49.57
CA HIS A 18 25.22 27.93 -49.04
C HIS A 18 25.98 28.77 -48.01
N VAL A 19 26.25 28.19 -46.84
CA VAL A 19 27.06 28.79 -45.77
C VAL A 19 28.33 27.94 -45.62
N SER A 20 29.46 28.48 -46.04
CA SER A 20 30.77 27.82 -45.97
C SER A 20 31.49 28.13 -44.66
N LEU A 21 31.97 27.09 -43.98
CA LEU A 21 32.64 27.17 -42.67
C LEU A 21 34.01 26.47 -42.76
N PRO A 22 35.00 27.09 -43.43
CA PRO A 22 36.32 26.49 -43.66
C PRO A 22 37.08 26.31 -42.35
N GLN A 23 37.94 25.30 -42.27
CA GLN A 23 38.78 25.08 -41.09
C GLN A 23 39.77 26.23 -40.90
N GLN A 24 39.84 26.73 -39.67
CA GLN A 24 40.82 27.73 -39.25
C GLN A 24 41.47 27.33 -37.92
N PRO A 25 42.69 27.81 -37.60
CA PRO A 25 43.33 27.59 -36.29
C PRO A 25 42.51 28.11 -35.10
N ARG A 26 41.75 29.19 -35.32
CA ARG A 26 40.65 29.63 -34.47
C ARG A 26 39.36 29.35 -35.24
N ASP A 27 38.67 28.25 -34.92
CA ASP A 27 37.51 27.76 -35.70
C ASP A 27 36.23 28.53 -35.33
N ILE A 28 36.32 29.86 -35.41
CA ILE A 28 35.23 30.81 -35.16
C ILE A 28 34.77 31.44 -36.49
N HIS A 29 33.45 31.46 -36.70
CA HIS A 29 32.83 32.00 -37.90
C HIS A 29 31.80 33.05 -37.52
N LEU A 30 31.97 34.26 -38.06
CA LEU A 30 31.09 35.39 -37.81
C LEU A 30 30.06 35.49 -38.94
N ILE A 31 28.78 35.28 -38.61
CA ILE A 31 27.67 35.39 -39.54
C ILE A 31 26.91 36.68 -39.23
N VAL A 32 26.97 37.64 -40.15
CA VAL A 32 26.45 39.01 -39.96
C VAL A 32 25.31 39.29 -40.92
N GLY A 33 24.27 39.96 -40.44
CA GLY A 33 23.25 40.53 -41.30
C GLY A 33 22.24 41.33 -40.50
N PRO A 34 21.50 42.26 -41.12
CA PRO A 34 20.48 43.07 -40.43
C PRO A 34 19.40 42.21 -39.77
N ASN A 35 18.52 42.84 -38.99
CA ASN A 35 17.30 42.17 -38.53
C ASN A 35 16.54 41.63 -39.75
N GLU A 36 15.92 40.45 -39.60
CA GLU A 36 15.26 39.71 -40.70
C GLU A 36 16.21 39.12 -41.77
N ALA A 37 17.54 39.28 -41.66
CA ALA A 37 18.51 38.62 -42.54
C ALA A 37 18.52 37.07 -42.44
N GLY A 38 17.79 36.49 -41.48
CA GLY A 38 17.61 35.03 -41.36
C GLY A 38 18.58 34.34 -40.41
N LYS A 39 19.25 35.07 -39.51
CA LYS A 39 20.16 34.51 -38.49
C LYS A 39 19.51 33.44 -37.63
N SER A 40 18.33 33.73 -37.06
CA SER A 40 17.58 32.76 -36.26
C SER A 40 17.10 31.58 -37.12
N THR A 41 16.85 31.78 -38.41
CA THR A 41 16.58 30.69 -39.37
C THR A 41 17.80 29.78 -39.55
N VAL A 42 19.02 30.33 -39.63
CA VAL A 42 20.28 29.55 -39.67
C VAL A 42 20.45 28.74 -38.38
N ARG A 43 20.23 29.34 -37.21
CA ARG A 43 20.33 28.65 -35.91
C ARG A 43 19.38 27.46 -35.83
N SER A 44 18.10 27.66 -36.16
CA SER A 44 17.10 26.59 -36.18
C SER A 44 17.43 25.52 -37.21
N ALA A 45 17.96 25.90 -38.39
CA ALA A 45 18.36 24.96 -39.42
C ALA A 45 19.45 23.99 -38.95
N ILE A 46 20.43 24.45 -38.16
CA ILE A 46 21.47 23.56 -37.63
C ILE A 46 20.87 22.52 -36.67
N GLY A 47 19.97 22.93 -35.78
CA GLY A 47 19.27 22.01 -34.88
C GLY A 47 18.41 20.99 -35.62
N ASP A 48 17.57 21.47 -36.54
CA ASP A 48 16.69 20.62 -37.35
C ASP A 48 17.47 19.67 -38.27
N TRP A 49 18.61 20.12 -38.81
CA TRP A 49 19.48 19.29 -39.64
C TRP A 49 20.18 18.19 -38.84
N LEU A 50 20.55 18.43 -37.57
CA LEU A 50 21.19 17.43 -36.71
C LEU A 50 20.21 16.46 -36.05
N PHE A 51 19.02 16.91 -35.65
CA PHE A 51 18.09 16.08 -34.84
C PHE A 51 16.74 15.77 -35.49
N GLY A 52 16.40 16.39 -36.63
CA GLY A 52 15.11 16.21 -37.29
C GLY A 52 14.32 17.50 -37.40
N ILE A 53 13.67 17.71 -38.55
CA ILE A 53 12.71 18.82 -38.73
C ILE A 53 11.40 18.42 -38.02
N PRO A 54 10.91 19.20 -37.04
CA PRO A 54 9.71 18.85 -36.31
C PRO A 54 8.46 18.84 -37.20
N VAL A 55 7.50 17.98 -36.87
CA VAL A 55 6.23 17.82 -37.61
C VAL A 55 5.51 19.16 -37.77
N ARG A 56 5.54 19.99 -36.71
CA ARG A 56 5.09 21.38 -36.69
C ARG A 56 6.33 22.28 -36.65
N THR A 57 6.59 22.99 -37.73
CA THR A 57 7.65 24.01 -37.80
C THR A 57 7.05 25.29 -38.36
N SER A 58 7.41 26.45 -37.80
CA SER A 58 7.02 27.75 -38.34
C SER A 58 7.88 28.16 -39.54
N LEU A 59 8.93 27.39 -39.88
CA LEU A 59 9.93 27.73 -40.90
C LEU A 59 9.58 27.23 -42.31
N GLY A 60 8.33 26.79 -42.53
CA GLY A 60 7.79 26.45 -43.87
C GLY A 60 6.94 27.57 -44.48
N PHE A 61 7.22 28.84 -44.17
CA PHE A 61 6.41 29.97 -44.65
C PHE A 61 6.69 30.38 -46.11
N LEU A 62 7.88 30.07 -46.64
CA LEU A 62 8.26 30.34 -48.03
C LEU A 62 8.19 29.10 -48.92
N HIS A 63 8.48 27.92 -48.36
CA HIS A 63 8.56 26.64 -49.06
C HIS A 63 7.52 25.66 -48.49
N PRO A 64 6.84 24.85 -49.32
CA PRO A 64 5.92 23.82 -48.85
C PRO A 64 6.60 22.88 -47.85
N MET A 65 5.86 22.44 -46.83
CA MET A 65 6.39 21.60 -45.75
C MET A 65 7.05 20.30 -46.23
N SER A 66 6.57 19.74 -47.35
CA SER A 66 7.11 18.54 -48.00
C SER A 66 8.45 18.77 -48.70
N GLU A 67 8.73 20.02 -49.08
CA GLU A 67 9.95 20.41 -49.79
C GLU A 67 11.05 20.87 -48.84
N LEU A 68 10.76 20.97 -47.54
CA LEU A 68 11.73 21.39 -46.54
C LEU A 68 12.93 20.45 -46.52
N ARG A 69 14.08 21.00 -46.92
CA ARG A 69 15.33 20.27 -47.07
C ARG A 69 16.49 21.14 -46.58
N ILE A 70 17.29 20.57 -45.69
CA ILE A 70 18.55 21.15 -45.23
C ILE A 70 19.65 20.14 -45.51
N GLY A 71 20.72 20.57 -46.17
CA GLY A 71 21.89 19.75 -46.46
C GLY A 71 23.11 20.24 -45.72
N GLY A 72 24.17 19.45 -45.75
CA GLY A 72 25.46 19.88 -45.25
C GLY A 72 26.50 18.77 -45.21
N VAL A 73 27.69 19.14 -44.73
CA VAL A 73 28.81 18.22 -44.58
C VAL A 73 29.34 18.30 -43.15
N LEU A 74 29.26 17.17 -42.44
CA LEU A 74 29.92 16.97 -41.15
C LEU A 74 31.34 16.45 -41.36
N GLU A 75 32.24 16.87 -40.49
CA GLU A 75 33.63 16.45 -40.51
C GLU A 75 34.14 16.11 -39.10
N ARG A 76 34.99 15.10 -39.00
CA ARG A 76 35.76 14.73 -37.80
C ARG A 76 37.23 14.69 -38.17
N LEU A 77 37.99 15.58 -37.53
CA LEU A 77 39.44 15.63 -37.64
C LEU A 77 40.04 14.46 -36.85
N ALA A 78 41.06 13.82 -37.41
CA ALA A 78 41.76 12.74 -36.73
C ALA A 78 42.71 13.30 -35.67
N SER A 79 42.76 12.65 -34.50
CA SER A 79 43.85 12.79 -33.56
C SER A 79 45.00 11.84 -33.98
N GLY A 80 46.02 12.35 -34.67
CA GLY A 80 47.16 11.54 -35.12
C GLY A 80 47.01 10.97 -36.55
N THR A 81 47.67 9.84 -36.84
CA THR A 81 47.88 9.27 -38.19
C THR A 81 46.67 8.58 -38.84
N ALA A 82 45.43 8.87 -38.43
CA ALA A 82 44.22 8.35 -39.08
C ALA A 82 43.67 9.35 -40.12
N GLU A 83 43.06 8.87 -41.20
CA GLU A 83 42.37 9.74 -42.16
C GLU A 83 41.09 10.34 -41.53
N GLY A 84 40.83 11.62 -41.79
CA GLY A 84 39.65 12.32 -41.29
C GLY A 84 38.35 11.75 -41.88
N GLN A 85 37.29 11.65 -41.06
CA GLN A 85 35.98 11.15 -41.51
C GLN A 85 35.08 12.31 -41.93
N GLN A 86 34.38 12.17 -43.06
CA GLN A 86 33.38 13.13 -43.54
C GLN A 86 32.05 12.43 -43.80
N LEU A 87 30.95 13.13 -43.51
CA LEU A 87 29.59 12.68 -43.78
C LEU A 87 28.80 13.81 -44.43
N ALA A 88 28.52 13.67 -45.73
CA ALA A 88 27.62 14.55 -46.47
C ALA A 88 26.20 13.95 -46.44
N TYR A 89 25.23 14.72 -45.98
CA TYR A 89 23.83 14.28 -45.98
C TYR A 89 22.86 15.46 -46.03
N ASP A 90 21.70 15.16 -46.59
CA ASP A 90 20.54 16.01 -46.61
C ASP A 90 19.48 15.46 -45.68
N ARG A 91 18.73 16.36 -45.04
CA ARG A 91 17.63 16.02 -44.17
C ARG A 91 16.35 16.63 -44.71
N THR A 92 15.38 15.75 -44.93
CA THR A 92 14.02 16.12 -45.38
C THR A 92 13.04 15.97 -44.23
N LYS A 93 11.95 16.75 -44.26
CA LYS A 93 10.88 16.63 -43.26
C LYS A 93 10.15 15.28 -43.37
N GLY A 94 10.02 14.56 -42.26
CA GLY A 94 9.30 13.28 -42.19
C GLY A 94 9.46 12.58 -40.85
N ASN A 95 8.78 11.44 -40.65
CA ASN A 95 8.88 10.64 -39.41
C ASN A 95 9.77 9.39 -39.55
N LYS A 96 10.14 9.01 -40.78
CA LYS A 96 11.00 7.85 -41.11
C LYS A 96 11.83 8.18 -42.33
N ASN A 97 13.06 7.64 -42.41
CA ASN A 97 13.97 7.81 -43.55
C ASN A 97 14.22 9.30 -43.90
N THR A 98 14.47 10.10 -42.86
CA THR A 98 14.62 11.56 -42.99
C THR A 98 16.02 11.97 -43.44
N VAL A 99 17.00 11.10 -43.25
CA VAL A 99 18.41 11.30 -43.61
C VAL A 99 18.66 10.71 -44.99
N ARG A 100 19.19 11.51 -45.92
CA ARG A 100 19.45 11.13 -47.31
C ARG A 100 20.86 11.49 -47.73
N SER A 101 21.44 10.75 -48.67
CA SER A 101 22.69 11.14 -49.33
C SER A 101 22.48 12.36 -50.24
N PRO A 102 23.55 13.03 -50.68
CA PRO A 102 23.46 14.08 -51.70
C PRO A 102 22.80 13.62 -53.01
N ASP A 103 22.91 12.32 -53.34
CA ASP A 103 22.25 11.68 -54.50
C ASP A 103 20.80 11.24 -54.20
N ASP A 104 20.21 11.71 -53.10
CA ASP A 104 18.82 11.47 -52.66
C ASP A 104 18.48 10.03 -52.22
N VAL A 105 19.49 9.22 -51.87
CA VAL A 105 19.31 7.85 -51.36
C VAL A 105 19.09 7.87 -49.84
N ALA A 106 18.06 7.19 -49.34
CA ALA A 106 17.80 7.09 -47.91
C ALA A 106 18.95 6.39 -47.17
N LEU A 107 19.49 7.07 -46.14
CA LEU A 107 20.48 6.52 -45.22
C LEU A 107 19.75 5.99 -43.98
N ALA A 108 20.33 4.99 -43.30
CA ALA A 108 19.77 4.53 -42.04
C ALA A 108 19.79 5.66 -41.01
N ASP A 109 18.68 5.90 -40.29
CA ASP A 109 18.59 6.98 -39.30
C ASP A 109 19.67 6.84 -38.18
N ALA A 110 20.19 5.62 -37.97
CA ALA A 110 21.30 5.34 -37.06
C ALA A 110 22.67 5.90 -37.52
N VAL A 111 22.83 6.32 -38.78
CA VAL A 111 24.10 6.86 -39.33
C VAL A 111 24.59 8.09 -38.57
N LEU A 112 23.67 8.88 -37.98
CA LEU A 112 24.02 10.06 -37.18
C LEU A 112 24.32 9.74 -35.70
N GLN A 113 23.92 8.57 -35.18
CA GLN A 113 24.13 8.21 -33.76
C GLN A 113 25.61 8.28 -33.34
N PRO A 114 26.58 7.73 -34.12
CA PRO A 114 27.99 7.85 -33.79
C PRO A 114 28.49 9.30 -33.79
N TRP A 115 27.86 10.20 -34.55
CA TRP A 115 28.21 11.62 -34.69
C TRP A 115 27.74 12.45 -33.51
N LEU A 116 26.48 12.22 -33.10
CA LEU A 116 25.78 12.95 -32.03
C LEU A 116 26.08 12.43 -30.62
N GLY A 117 26.61 11.21 -30.48
CA GLY A 117 26.96 10.65 -29.16
C GLY A 117 25.76 10.47 -28.23
N GLY A 118 24.57 10.16 -28.79
CA GLY A 118 23.32 10.00 -28.03
C GLY A 118 22.63 11.31 -27.61
N MET A 119 23.17 12.46 -28.01
CA MET A 119 22.59 13.78 -27.70
C MET A 119 21.20 13.95 -28.35
N GLN A 120 20.31 14.65 -27.64
CA GLN A 120 18.96 14.97 -28.09
C GLN A 120 18.82 16.45 -28.43
N LEU A 121 17.82 16.83 -29.24
CA LEU A 121 17.59 18.21 -29.68
C LEU A 121 17.52 19.21 -28.51
N ASN A 122 16.73 18.90 -27.47
CA ASN A 122 16.58 19.80 -26.32
C ASN A 122 17.89 19.99 -25.55
N ALA A 123 18.70 18.93 -25.42
CA ALA A 123 20.00 19.00 -24.77
C ALA A 123 20.98 19.84 -25.61
N PHE A 124 20.96 19.68 -26.94
CA PHE A 124 21.75 20.49 -27.87
C PHE A 124 21.35 21.97 -27.82
N GLN A 125 20.06 22.27 -27.94
CA GLN A 125 19.56 23.65 -27.92
C GLN A 125 19.92 24.36 -26.61
N ARG A 126 19.78 23.67 -25.48
CA ARG A 126 20.15 24.24 -24.19
C ARG A 126 21.67 24.44 -24.09
N MET A 127 22.48 23.43 -24.42
CA MET A 127 23.92 23.41 -24.10
C MET A 127 24.80 24.08 -25.17
N TYR A 128 24.49 23.85 -26.44
CA TYR A 128 25.32 24.23 -27.59
C TYR A 128 24.68 25.30 -28.48
N ALA A 129 23.42 25.71 -28.27
CA ALA A 129 22.80 26.80 -29.03
C ALA A 129 22.35 27.94 -28.12
N LEU A 130 23.29 28.81 -27.75
CA LEU A 130 23.07 29.92 -26.84
C LEU A 130 22.49 31.13 -27.59
N ASP A 131 21.47 31.75 -27.03
CA ASP A 131 20.88 33.01 -27.49
C ASP A 131 20.72 34.01 -26.33
N HIS A 132 20.38 35.26 -26.64
CA HIS A 132 20.19 36.29 -25.62
C HIS A 132 19.08 35.92 -24.60
N SER A 133 17.95 35.37 -25.06
CA SER A 133 16.84 34.95 -24.18
C SER A 133 17.26 33.88 -23.18
N THR A 134 18.00 32.87 -23.61
CA THR A 134 18.51 31.79 -22.75
C THR A 134 19.53 32.30 -21.72
N LEU A 135 20.26 33.37 -22.06
CA LEU A 135 21.16 34.07 -21.14
C LEU A 135 20.40 34.80 -20.03
N VAL A 136 19.37 35.57 -20.37
CA VAL A 136 18.54 36.32 -19.42
C VAL A 136 17.69 35.37 -18.56
N GLU A 137 17.04 34.38 -19.17
CA GLU A 137 16.30 33.33 -18.46
C GLU A 137 17.23 32.52 -17.55
N GLY A 138 18.44 32.21 -18.01
CA GLY A 138 19.47 31.53 -17.23
C GLY A 138 19.94 32.36 -16.04
N GLY A 139 20.25 33.64 -16.26
CA GLY A 139 20.64 34.60 -15.23
C GLY A 139 19.55 34.86 -14.20
N ALA A 140 18.27 34.81 -14.59
CA ALA A 140 17.09 34.85 -13.72
C ALA A 140 16.81 33.52 -13.01
N GLY A 141 17.02 32.40 -13.68
CA GLY A 141 16.85 31.05 -13.14
C GLY A 141 17.81 30.74 -11.98
N ILE A 142 18.99 31.38 -11.94
CA ILE A 142 19.89 31.30 -10.77
C ILE A 142 19.25 31.95 -9.52
N LEU A 143 18.35 32.93 -9.68
CA LEU A 143 17.67 33.62 -8.57
C LEU A 143 16.36 32.96 -8.16
N SER A 144 15.58 32.47 -9.11
CA SER A 144 14.22 31.96 -8.85
C SER A 144 14.18 30.51 -8.37
N ALA A 145 15.23 29.73 -8.64
CA ALA A 145 15.28 28.32 -8.33
C ALA A 145 16.62 27.95 -7.70
N SER A 146 16.77 28.26 -6.41
CA SER A 146 17.87 27.74 -5.59
C SER A 146 17.91 26.20 -5.48
N ASP A 147 16.93 25.47 -6.06
CA ASP A 147 16.86 24.00 -6.00
C ASP A 147 17.04 23.25 -7.35
N ASP A 148 16.83 23.87 -8.53
CA ASP A 148 16.75 23.10 -9.80
C ASP A 148 17.71 23.52 -10.92
N VAL A 149 17.94 24.81 -11.17
CA VAL A 149 18.71 25.25 -12.36
C VAL A 149 20.21 24.98 -12.23
N GLY A 150 20.79 25.22 -11.06
CA GLY A 150 22.18 24.85 -10.78
C GLY A 150 22.40 23.34 -10.90
N ARG A 151 21.47 22.54 -10.35
CA ARG A 151 21.50 21.08 -10.43
C ARG A 151 21.37 20.58 -11.87
N LEU A 152 20.47 21.17 -12.65
CA LEU A 152 20.26 20.85 -14.07
C LEU A 152 21.48 21.22 -14.93
N LEU A 153 22.13 22.36 -14.68
CA LEU A 153 23.37 22.76 -15.37
C LEU A 153 24.49 21.74 -15.13
N PHE A 154 24.70 21.32 -13.87
CA PHE A 154 25.71 20.31 -13.52
C PHE A 154 25.33 18.90 -14.03
N GLN A 155 24.06 18.49 -13.93
CA GLN A 155 23.58 17.19 -14.43
C GLN A 155 23.67 17.07 -15.95
N SER A 156 23.36 18.16 -16.67
CA SER A 156 23.47 18.23 -18.13
C SER A 156 24.93 18.20 -18.59
N ALA A 157 25.83 18.88 -17.86
CA ALA A 157 27.26 18.86 -18.15
C ALA A 157 27.89 17.47 -17.89
N ALA A 158 27.36 16.73 -16.91
CA ALA A 158 27.84 15.42 -16.49
C ALA A 158 27.24 14.23 -17.24
N GLY A 159 26.19 14.42 -18.05
CA GLY A 159 25.47 13.33 -18.72
C GLY A 159 24.61 12.46 -17.79
N ILE A 160 24.19 12.99 -16.64
CA ILE A 160 23.47 12.26 -15.57
C ILE A 160 21.98 12.66 -15.55
N GLU A 161 21.36 12.75 -16.73
CA GLU A 161 19.95 13.13 -16.84
C GLU A 161 19.06 11.96 -16.40
N GLY A 162 18.24 12.15 -15.35
CA GLY A 162 17.26 11.17 -14.87
C GLY A 162 17.59 10.40 -13.59
N LEU A 163 18.84 10.38 -13.09
CA LEU A 163 19.17 9.65 -11.84
C LEU A 163 18.47 10.23 -10.60
N ALA A 164 18.19 11.54 -10.57
CA ALA A 164 17.42 12.16 -9.48
C ALA A 164 15.98 11.63 -9.42
N ASN A 165 15.34 11.42 -10.57
CA ASN A 165 14.00 10.84 -10.64
C ASN A 165 14.02 9.36 -10.24
N VAL A 166 15.08 8.63 -10.60
CA VAL A 166 15.27 7.24 -10.16
C VAL A 166 15.47 7.17 -8.65
N LEU A 167 16.28 8.05 -8.06
CA LEU A 167 16.47 8.14 -6.61
C LEU A 167 15.14 8.40 -5.89
N GLN A 168 14.35 9.37 -6.37
CA GLN A 168 13.05 9.69 -5.77
C GLN A 168 12.06 8.52 -5.85
N LYS A 169 12.07 7.76 -6.96
CA LYS A 169 11.25 6.54 -7.09
C LYS A 169 11.69 5.45 -6.11
N LEU A 170 12.99 5.18 -6.01
CA LEU A 170 13.54 4.19 -5.07
C LEU A 170 13.23 4.55 -3.61
N GLU A 171 13.33 5.83 -3.25
CA GLU A 171 12.99 6.33 -1.91
C GLU A 171 11.49 6.20 -1.61
N ALA A 172 10.62 6.51 -2.57
CA ALA A 172 9.17 6.37 -2.42
C ALA A 172 8.75 4.89 -2.28
N GLU A 173 9.32 3.99 -3.08
CA GLU A 173 9.06 2.56 -2.99
C GLU A 173 9.57 1.98 -1.66
N ALA A 174 10.74 2.41 -1.18
CA ALA A 174 11.24 2.01 0.13
C ALA A 174 10.32 2.48 1.26
N ASP A 175 9.84 3.73 1.22
CA ASP A 175 8.95 4.28 2.26
C ASP A 175 7.58 3.59 2.29
N ALA A 176 7.08 3.11 1.15
CA ALA A 176 5.85 2.30 1.07
C ALA A 176 6.00 0.92 1.71
N LEU A 177 7.23 0.36 1.78
CA LEU A 177 7.49 -0.92 2.41
C LEU A 177 7.65 -0.78 3.93
N TRP A 178 8.49 0.16 4.36
CA TRP A 178 8.80 0.37 5.79
C TRP A 178 9.37 1.78 6.06
N GLY A 179 9.16 2.27 7.28
CA GLY A 179 9.86 3.44 7.80
C GLY A 179 9.71 3.54 9.32
N PRO A 180 10.47 4.46 9.98
CA PRO A 180 10.59 4.50 11.43
C PRO A 180 9.29 4.88 12.16
N LYS A 181 8.39 5.62 11.50
CA LYS A 181 7.05 5.92 12.01
C LYS A 181 6.06 4.86 11.55
N LYS A 182 5.28 4.29 12.48
CA LYS A 182 4.22 3.32 12.15
C LYS A 182 3.15 3.99 11.28
N ALA A 183 2.81 3.39 10.15
CA ALA A 183 1.76 3.85 9.24
C ALA A 183 1.02 2.66 8.63
N GLY A 184 -0.32 2.72 8.59
CA GLY A 184 -1.17 1.62 8.12
C GLY A 184 -1.11 1.37 6.60
N SER A 185 -0.56 2.30 5.82
CA SER A 185 -0.32 2.12 4.38
C SER A 185 0.91 1.28 4.06
N ARG A 186 1.79 1.04 5.03
CA ARG A 186 3.08 0.35 4.80
C ARG A 186 2.94 -1.15 4.92
N ILE A 187 3.46 -1.87 3.94
CA ILE A 187 3.30 -3.32 3.80
C ILE A 187 3.82 -4.07 5.02
N TYR A 188 4.99 -3.69 5.56
CA TYR A 188 5.54 -4.33 6.75
C TYR A 188 4.61 -4.19 7.97
N TYR A 189 4.00 -3.01 8.17
CA TYR A 189 3.13 -2.78 9.34
C TYR A 189 1.76 -3.44 9.20
N GLN A 190 1.24 -3.58 7.98
CA GLN A 190 0.05 -4.40 7.69
C GLN A 190 0.34 -5.87 8.03
N ALA A 191 1.47 -6.41 7.56
CA ALA A 191 1.88 -7.77 7.86
C ALA A 191 2.16 -7.98 9.36
N LEU A 192 2.77 -7.00 10.04
CA LEU A 192 2.96 -7.03 11.49
C LEU A 192 1.62 -7.06 12.24
N GLN A 193 0.64 -6.27 11.81
CA GLN A 193 -0.70 -6.29 12.41
C GLN A 193 -1.38 -7.65 12.21
N SER A 194 -1.27 -8.25 11.03
CA SER A 194 -1.76 -9.61 10.78
C SER A 194 -1.03 -10.66 11.63
N HIS A 195 0.28 -10.52 11.83
CA HIS A 195 1.06 -11.38 12.71
C HIS A 195 0.64 -11.24 14.18
N GLU A 196 0.43 -10.02 14.66
CA GLU A 196 -0.04 -9.74 16.02
C GLU A 196 -1.45 -10.33 16.24
N ALA A 197 -2.36 -10.15 15.27
CA ALA A 197 -3.70 -10.72 15.31
C ALA A 197 -3.68 -12.26 15.30
N ALA A 198 -2.95 -12.88 14.36
CA ALA A 198 -2.83 -14.33 14.28
C ALA A 198 -2.09 -14.94 15.48
N SER A 199 -1.10 -14.23 16.04
CA SER A 199 -0.42 -14.66 17.28
C SER A 199 -1.33 -14.58 18.49
N ALA A 200 -2.19 -13.56 18.58
CA ALA A 200 -3.20 -13.48 19.62
C ALA A 200 -4.24 -14.61 19.49
N GLU A 201 -4.68 -14.88 18.27
CA GLU A 201 -5.62 -15.98 17.94
C GLU A 201 -5.00 -17.35 18.25
N LEU A 202 -3.73 -17.58 17.89
CA LEU A 202 -2.99 -18.79 18.22
C LEU A 202 -2.76 -18.95 19.72
N LYS A 203 -2.39 -17.87 20.43
CA LYS A 203 -2.18 -17.91 21.89
C LYS A 203 -3.49 -18.22 22.62
N GLN A 204 -4.61 -17.65 22.17
CA GLN A 204 -5.94 -18.02 22.64
C GLN A 204 -6.30 -19.47 22.32
N ALA A 205 -5.84 -20.02 21.19
CA ALA A 205 -6.09 -21.41 20.83
C ALA A 205 -5.20 -22.43 21.58
N VAL A 206 -3.97 -22.07 21.94
CA VAL A 206 -3.00 -22.95 22.64
C VAL A 206 -3.18 -22.96 24.16
N LEU A 207 -3.59 -21.83 24.77
CA LEU A 207 -3.93 -21.78 26.20
C LEU A 207 -5.09 -22.74 26.56
N LYS A 208 -5.94 -23.07 25.58
CA LYS A 208 -7.09 -23.98 25.71
C LYS A 208 -6.74 -25.42 26.07
N THR A 209 -5.50 -25.91 25.91
CA THR A 209 -5.14 -27.31 26.24
C THR A 209 -4.93 -27.53 27.75
N LYS A 210 -4.49 -26.49 28.49
CA LYS A 210 -4.43 -26.53 29.97
C LYS A 210 -5.83 -26.34 30.57
N ASP A 211 -6.64 -25.51 29.93
CA ASP A 211 -8.06 -25.37 30.25
C ASP A 211 -8.83 -26.65 29.90
N TRP A 212 -8.45 -27.40 28.85
CA TRP A 212 -9.11 -28.66 28.49
C TRP A 212 -9.03 -29.69 29.61
N LYS A 213 -7.84 -29.94 30.18
CA LYS A 213 -7.70 -30.91 31.29
C LYS A 213 -8.40 -30.41 32.57
N THR A 214 -8.28 -29.13 32.88
CA THR A 214 -8.92 -28.53 34.06
C THR A 214 -10.45 -28.54 33.94
N GLN A 215 -10.99 -28.25 32.76
CA GLN A 215 -12.43 -28.26 32.47
C GLN A 215 -12.96 -29.69 32.32
N HIS A 216 -12.15 -30.64 31.84
CA HIS A 216 -12.52 -32.06 31.77
C HIS A 216 -12.62 -32.68 33.17
N ASP A 217 -11.60 -32.47 34.01
CA ASP A 217 -11.58 -32.96 35.39
C ASP A 217 -12.69 -32.28 36.23
N ALA A 218 -12.92 -30.98 36.01
CA ALA A 218 -14.04 -30.25 36.64
C ALA A 218 -15.41 -30.75 36.14
N LEU A 219 -15.57 -31.04 34.85
CA LEU A 219 -16.82 -31.55 34.29
C LEU A 219 -17.16 -32.94 34.85
N LEU A 220 -16.19 -33.86 34.93
CA LEU A 220 -16.37 -35.18 35.52
C LEU A 220 -16.71 -35.10 37.02
N ALA A 221 -16.03 -34.23 37.77
CA ALA A 221 -16.31 -34.02 39.19
C ALA A 221 -17.71 -33.43 39.41
N THR A 222 -18.12 -32.45 38.59
CA THR A 222 -19.45 -31.85 38.65
C THR A 222 -20.54 -32.82 38.18
N GLU A 223 -20.27 -33.69 37.19
CA GLU A 223 -21.20 -34.73 36.73
C GLU A 223 -21.47 -35.79 37.81
N GLN A 224 -20.42 -36.26 38.50
CA GLN A 224 -20.55 -37.18 39.64
C GLN A 224 -21.29 -36.53 40.82
N ALA A 225 -20.89 -35.32 41.21
CA ALA A 225 -21.57 -34.57 42.27
C ALA A 225 -23.05 -34.32 41.92
N LEU A 226 -23.35 -34.03 40.65
CA LEU A 226 -24.72 -33.82 40.19
C LEU A 226 -25.56 -35.11 40.23
N ALA A 227 -24.98 -36.26 39.90
CA ALA A 227 -25.64 -37.55 40.00
C ALA A 227 -25.97 -37.92 41.45
N ASP A 228 -25.00 -37.77 42.36
CA ASP A 228 -25.14 -38.08 43.78
C ASP A 228 -26.10 -37.12 44.50
N THR A 229 -26.04 -35.83 44.18
CA THR A 229 -26.94 -34.82 44.73
C THR A 229 -28.37 -34.99 44.18
N ARG A 230 -28.54 -35.35 42.89
CA ARG A 230 -29.87 -35.71 42.33
C ARG A 230 -30.49 -36.93 43.00
N GLN A 231 -29.70 -37.93 43.34
CA GLN A 231 -30.23 -39.10 44.03
C GLN A 231 -30.65 -38.76 45.46
N ARG A 232 -29.82 -38.02 46.21
CA ARG A 232 -30.17 -37.53 47.56
C ARG A 232 -31.40 -36.60 47.55
N ASP A 233 -31.53 -35.75 46.54
CA ASP A 233 -32.68 -34.86 46.34
C ASP A 233 -33.96 -35.66 46.07
N ARG A 234 -33.94 -36.69 45.22
CA ARG A 234 -35.12 -37.55 44.98
C ARG A 234 -35.59 -38.22 46.27
N ASP A 235 -34.67 -38.81 47.02
CA ASP A 235 -35.00 -39.54 48.25
C ASP A 235 -35.51 -38.58 49.34
N THR A 236 -34.91 -37.39 49.44
CA THR A 236 -35.33 -36.34 50.38
C THR A 236 -36.67 -35.73 49.95
N ARG A 237 -36.90 -35.48 48.66
CA ARG A 237 -38.16 -34.95 48.12
C ARG A 237 -39.31 -35.93 48.26
N GLN A 238 -39.07 -37.24 48.18
CA GLN A 238 -40.13 -38.22 48.41
C GLN A 238 -40.64 -38.18 49.86
N GLN A 239 -39.72 -38.06 50.83
CA GLN A 239 -40.06 -37.91 52.25
C GLN A 239 -40.64 -36.51 52.55
N LEU A 240 -40.07 -35.48 51.93
CA LEU A 240 -40.54 -34.10 51.99
C LEU A 240 -41.97 -33.99 51.47
N ASN A 241 -42.30 -34.52 50.29
CA ASN A 241 -43.63 -34.39 49.71
C ASN A 241 -44.70 -35.06 50.60
N GLN A 242 -44.37 -36.17 51.24
CA GLN A 242 -45.27 -36.83 52.18
C GLN A 242 -45.51 -35.97 53.44
N LEU A 243 -44.46 -35.42 54.03
CA LEU A 243 -44.57 -34.59 55.24
C LEU A 243 -45.09 -33.18 54.93
N GLU A 244 -44.68 -32.58 53.82
CA GLU A 244 -45.19 -31.31 53.29
C GLU A 244 -46.64 -31.41 52.92
N ARG A 245 -47.16 -32.53 52.40
CA ARG A 245 -48.60 -32.68 52.22
C ARG A 245 -49.33 -32.58 53.56
N ILE A 246 -48.80 -33.26 54.58
CA ILE A 246 -49.34 -33.21 55.95
C ILE A 246 -49.21 -31.79 56.54
N ARG A 247 -48.10 -31.08 56.34
CA ARG A 247 -47.87 -29.68 56.77
C ARG A 247 -48.56 -28.64 55.92
N ARG A 248 -48.86 -28.91 54.66
CA ARG A 248 -49.54 -27.96 53.76
C ARG A 248 -51.00 -27.95 54.12
N VAL A 249 -51.58 -29.13 54.26
CA VAL A 249 -53.01 -29.26 54.43
C VAL A 249 -53.44 -28.91 55.87
N ARG A 250 -52.60 -29.16 56.89
CA ARG A 250 -52.94 -28.92 58.30
C ARG A 250 -53.11 -27.44 58.71
N PRO A 251 -52.18 -26.51 58.47
CA PRO A 251 -52.35 -25.10 58.73
C PRO A 251 -53.26 -24.42 57.71
N MET A 252 -53.48 -24.94 56.50
CA MET A 252 -54.53 -24.39 55.64
C MET A 252 -55.92 -24.72 56.18
N LEU A 253 -56.07 -25.90 56.79
CA LEU A 253 -57.25 -26.20 57.62
C LEU A 253 -57.35 -25.23 58.82
N GLN A 254 -56.25 -24.78 59.44
CA GLN A 254 -56.27 -23.86 60.59
C GLN A 254 -56.30 -22.35 60.25
N ALA A 255 -55.75 -21.94 59.12
CA ALA A 255 -55.62 -20.55 58.66
C ALA A 255 -56.87 -20.12 57.91
N LEU A 256 -57.54 -21.06 57.24
CA LEU A 256 -58.93 -20.86 56.85
C LEU A 256 -59.77 -20.48 58.08
N ASP A 257 -59.59 -21.21 59.19
CA ASP A 257 -60.28 -20.93 60.45
C ASP A 257 -59.80 -19.61 61.11
N ALA A 258 -58.51 -19.28 61.07
CA ALA A 258 -57.94 -18.10 61.75
C ALA A 258 -58.05 -16.77 60.97
N ALA A 259 -57.85 -16.77 59.64
CA ALA A 259 -57.90 -15.55 58.83
C ALA A 259 -59.33 -15.00 58.70
N GLN A 260 -60.33 -15.89 58.73
CA GLN A 260 -61.74 -15.50 58.87
C GLN A 260 -61.99 -14.80 60.21
N THR A 261 -61.38 -15.28 61.29
CA THR A 261 -61.52 -14.73 62.64
C THR A 261 -60.77 -13.39 62.85
N GLN A 262 -59.60 -13.20 62.23
CA GLN A 262 -58.72 -12.05 62.51
C GLN A 262 -59.04 -10.80 61.68
N LYS A 263 -59.56 -10.96 60.45
CA LYS A 263 -60.10 -9.84 59.65
C LYS A 263 -61.26 -9.15 60.38
N GLU A 264 -62.09 -9.92 61.09
CA GLU A 264 -63.20 -9.41 61.90
C GLU A 264 -62.74 -8.66 63.17
N THR A 265 -61.52 -8.92 63.67
CA THR A 265 -61.04 -8.38 64.95
C THR A 265 -60.35 -7.01 64.83
N LEU A 266 -59.72 -6.68 63.69
CA LEU A 266 -58.84 -5.49 63.54
C LEU A 266 -59.50 -4.23 62.96
N GLY A 267 -60.79 -4.27 62.60
CA GLY A 267 -61.52 -3.08 62.14
C GLY A 267 -60.96 -2.42 60.87
N LEU A 268 -60.08 -3.11 60.12
CA LEU A 268 -59.52 -2.69 58.84
C LEU A 268 -60.63 -2.73 57.78
N THR A 269 -61.40 -1.66 57.77
CA THR A 269 -62.48 -1.36 56.84
C THR A 269 -61.95 -0.50 55.69
N ASP A 270 -62.80 -0.18 54.72
CA ASP A 270 -62.38 0.41 53.46
C ASP A 270 -61.82 1.84 53.49
N ALA A 271 -61.59 2.43 54.68
CA ALA A 271 -61.32 3.86 54.89
C ALA A 271 -59.83 4.31 54.92
N VAL A 272 -58.84 3.42 54.84
CA VAL A 272 -57.38 3.79 54.82
C VAL A 272 -56.89 4.04 53.39
N ALA A 273 -56.31 5.22 53.09
CA ALA A 273 -55.87 5.61 51.74
C ALA A 273 -54.59 4.91 51.27
N LEU A 274 -54.51 4.56 49.98
CA LEU A 274 -53.41 3.79 49.39
C LEU A 274 -52.43 4.71 48.60
N LEU A 275 -51.16 4.79 49.02
CA LEU A 275 -50.10 5.55 48.35
C LEU A 275 -49.33 4.70 47.30
N PRO A 276 -48.65 5.34 46.32
CA PRO A 276 -47.82 4.65 45.32
C PRO A 276 -46.58 3.98 45.94
N GLU A 277 -46.17 2.83 45.40
CA GLU A 277 -45.16 1.94 45.98
C GLU A 277 -43.73 2.52 46.07
N ASN A 278 -43.43 3.60 45.33
CA ASN A 278 -42.08 4.17 45.21
C ASN A 278 -41.91 5.54 45.92
N ALA A 279 -42.92 5.98 46.68
CA ALA A 279 -42.94 7.30 47.30
C ALA A 279 -41.69 7.58 48.18
N THR A 280 -41.16 6.58 48.87
CA THR A 280 -40.05 6.71 49.83
C THR A 280 -38.70 7.06 49.20
N ILE A 281 -38.44 6.65 47.94
CA ILE A 281 -37.14 6.85 47.28
C ILE A 281 -37.02 8.27 46.71
N ILE A 282 -38.10 8.78 46.13
CA ILE A 282 -38.15 10.09 45.47
C ILE A 282 -37.80 11.22 46.45
N ILE A 283 -38.16 11.05 47.73
CA ILE A 283 -37.98 12.05 48.78
C ILE A 283 -36.49 12.26 49.14
N ARG A 284 -35.65 11.22 49.10
CA ARG A 284 -34.25 11.28 49.54
C ARG A 284 -33.35 12.04 48.56
N ASP A 285 -33.47 11.76 47.26
CA ASP A 285 -32.51 12.23 46.25
C ASP A 285 -32.65 13.75 45.97
N ALA A 286 -33.85 14.31 46.14
CA ALA A 286 -34.10 15.75 45.98
C ALA A 286 -33.39 16.61 47.04
N ALA A 287 -33.21 16.09 48.27
CA ALA A 287 -32.62 16.84 49.38
C ALA A 287 -31.12 17.14 49.18
N GLN A 288 -30.37 16.24 48.54
CA GLN A 288 -28.92 16.39 48.33
C GLN A 288 -28.58 17.43 47.25
N ALA A 289 -29.38 17.51 46.18
CA ALA A 289 -29.15 18.41 45.05
C ALA A 289 -29.33 19.90 45.43
N MET A 290 -30.20 20.21 46.39
CA MET A 290 -30.46 21.60 46.81
C MET A 290 -29.28 22.25 47.54
N ALA A 291 -28.45 21.47 48.25
CA ALA A 291 -27.36 22.00 49.07
C ALA A 291 -26.17 22.54 48.24
N LEU A 292 -25.85 21.92 47.10
CA LEU A 292 -24.73 22.32 46.24
C LEU A 292 -25.00 23.64 45.50
N ALA A 293 -26.20 23.79 44.93
CA ALA A 293 -26.57 24.98 44.17
C ALA A 293 -26.58 26.28 45.00
N GLN A 294 -26.76 26.19 46.33
CA GLN A 294 -26.76 27.36 47.22
C GLN A 294 -25.36 28.01 47.34
N SER A 295 -24.28 27.22 47.26
CA SER A 295 -22.91 27.70 47.42
C SER A 295 -22.42 28.49 46.19
N ASP A 296 -22.80 28.08 44.99
CA ASP A 296 -22.34 28.70 43.75
C ASP A 296 -22.97 30.08 43.51
N SER A 297 -24.24 30.26 43.91
CA SER A 297 -24.94 31.55 43.80
C SER A 297 -24.23 32.67 44.57
N GLN A 298 -23.69 32.39 45.77
CA GLN A 298 -23.06 33.43 46.60
C GLN A 298 -21.75 33.97 46.03
N ARG A 299 -20.99 33.16 45.29
CA ARG A 299 -19.71 33.56 44.69
C ARG A 299 -19.91 34.53 43.52
N LEU A 300 -20.86 34.24 42.64
CA LEU A 300 -21.10 35.01 41.42
C LEU A 300 -21.68 36.41 41.71
N GLU A 301 -22.46 36.56 42.78
CA GLU A 301 -22.98 37.86 43.22
C GLU A 301 -21.88 38.87 43.61
N GLN A 302 -20.78 38.41 44.19
CA GLN A 302 -19.66 39.27 44.59
C GLN A 302 -18.89 39.84 43.39
N GLU A 303 -18.67 39.03 42.35
CA GLU A 303 -17.92 39.44 41.15
C GLU A 303 -18.68 40.50 40.34
N CYS A 304 -20.01 40.41 40.25
CA CYS A 304 -20.86 41.42 39.61
C CYS A 304 -20.75 42.81 40.28
N SER A 305 -20.62 42.85 41.61
CA SER A 305 -20.56 44.12 42.35
C SER A 305 -19.28 44.92 42.05
N ALA A 306 -18.14 44.25 41.89
CA ALA A 306 -16.84 44.89 41.66
C ALA A 306 -16.72 45.54 40.27
N LEU A 307 -17.30 44.92 39.24
CA LEU A 307 -17.28 45.42 37.86
C LEU A 307 -18.11 46.70 37.69
N ARG A 308 -19.21 46.86 38.44
CA ARG A 308 -20.03 48.08 38.41
C ARG A 308 -19.28 49.32 38.88
N THR A 309 -18.49 49.21 39.96
CA THR A 309 -17.74 50.35 40.51
C THR A 309 -16.66 50.87 39.55
N GLN A 310 -16.04 50.01 38.74
CA GLN A 310 -15.02 50.43 37.77
C GLN A 310 -15.60 51.23 36.60
N LEU A 311 -16.84 50.94 36.20
CA LEU A 311 -17.53 51.62 35.08
C LEU A 311 -17.94 53.07 35.40
N GLU A 312 -18.17 53.39 36.66
CA GLU A 312 -18.61 54.73 37.10
C GLU A 312 -17.48 55.79 37.03
N GLY A 313 -16.21 55.38 36.89
CA GLY A 313 -15.04 56.28 36.94
C GLY A 313 -14.53 56.85 35.60
N ILE A 314 -15.12 56.51 34.45
CA ILE A 314 -14.61 56.90 33.11
C ILE A 314 -15.51 57.97 32.46
N LEU A 315 -14.95 59.16 32.17
CA LEU A 315 -15.61 60.26 31.43
C LEU A 315 -15.13 60.34 29.96
N VAL A 316 -16.06 60.47 29.01
CA VAL A 316 -15.78 60.51 27.56
C VAL A 316 -16.43 61.76 26.95
N ASP A 317 -15.65 62.62 26.28
CA ASP A 317 -16.15 63.81 25.59
C ASP A 317 -16.82 63.45 24.26
N GLN A 318 -18.15 63.44 24.28
CA GLN A 318 -18.96 63.03 23.12
C GLN A 318 -18.92 64.04 21.96
N THR A 319 -18.52 65.29 22.21
CA THR A 319 -18.50 66.35 21.20
C THR A 319 -17.32 66.20 20.24
N LEU A 320 -16.17 65.76 20.73
CA LEU A 320 -15.02 65.43 19.87
C LEU A 320 -15.27 64.14 19.09
N LEU A 321 -15.87 63.12 19.70
CA LEU A 321 -16.21 61.86 19.00
C LEU A 321 -17.27 62.04 17.90
N THR A 322 -18.17 63.02 18.02
CA THR A 322 -19.14 63.29 16.95
C THR A 322 -18.51 63.99 15.74
N LEU A 323 -17.41 64.73 15.92
CA LEU A 323 -16.65 65.42 14.85
C LEU A 323 -15.38 64.68 14.45
N ASP A 324 -15.31 63.40 14.83
CA ASP A 324 -14.20 62.50 14.60
C ASP A 324 -13.77 62.41 13.14
N ALA A 325 -14.75 62.21 12.26
CA ALA A 325 -14.54 62.09 10.83
C ALA A 325 -14.02 63.41 10.25
N ASP A 326 -14.64 64.53 10.62
CA ASP A 326 -14.28 65.85 10.09
C ASP A 326 -12.86 66.27 10.52
N ILE A 327 -12.49 66.00 11.77
CA ILE A 327 -11.15 66.32 12.31
C ILE A 327 -10.07 65.41 11.70
N THR A 328 -10.39 64.13 11.48
CA THR A 328 -9.47 63.17 10.84
C THR A 328 -9.24 63.53 9.37
N ASP A 329 -10.31 63.77 8.63
CA ASP A 329 -10.29 64.18 7.21
C ASP A 329 -9.47 65.47 7.01
N LEU A 330 -9.63 66.45 7.90
CA LEU A 330 -8.87 67.69 7.84
C LEU A 330 -7.34 67.46 7.97
N ASN A 331 -6.91 66.60 8.91
CA ASN A 331 -5.48 66.31 9.10
C ASN A 331 -4.89 65.45 7.98
N GLU A 332 -5.70 64.59 7.35
CA GLU A 332 -5.31 63.81 6.17
C GLU A 332 -5.12 64.71 4.94
N ARG A 333 -6.08 65.60 4.65
CA ARG A 333 -5.99 66.55 3.54
C ARG A 333 -4.78 67.48 3.67
N ARG A 334 -4.45 67.89 4.91
CA ARG A 334 -3.21 68.64 5.20
C ARG A 334 -1.96 67.92 4.70
N LEU A 335 -1.81 66.65 5.07
CA LEU A 335 -0.64 65.86 4.67
C LEU A 335 -0.60 65.64 3.16
N GLN A 336 -1.78 65.45 2.56
CA GLN A 336 -1.94 65.23 1.13
C GLN A 336 -1.51 66.43 0.28
N TYR A 337 -1.85 67.66 0.69
CA TYR A 337 -1.64 68.85 -0.13
C TYR A 337 -0.28 69.53 0.07
N ARG A 338 0.59 68.98 0.93
CA ARG A 338 1.88 69.57 1.31
C ARG A 338 2.82 69.86 0.14
N SER A 339 2.81 69.03 -0.92
CA SER A 339 3.71 69.18 -2.08
C SER A 339 3.13 70.04 -3.21
N HIS A 340 1.82 70.34 -3.20
CA HIS A 340 1.12 70.98 -4.32
C HIS A 340 1.74 72.32 -4.75
N ARG A 341 2.21 73.14 -3.79
CA ARG A 341 2.91 74.40 -4.11
C ARG A 341 4.19 74.21 -4.93
N THR A 342 4.92 73.12 -4.71
CA THR A 342 6.16 72.81 -5.45
C THR A 342 5.84 72.16 -6.80
N ASP A 343 4.80 71.34 -6.85
CA ASP A 343 4.40 70.60 -8.05
C ASP A 343 3.81 71.53 -9.12
N ILE A 344 3.05 72.56 -8.72
CA ILE A 344 2.52 73.56 -9.66
C ILE A 344 3.63 74.23 -10.50
N VAL A 345 4.77 74.56 -9.89
CA VAL A 345 5.89 75.21 -10.59
C VAL A 345 6.50 74.29 -11.65
N LYS A 346 6.75 73.02 -11.30
CA LYS A 346 7.33 72.03 -12.23
C LYS A 346 6.43 71.78 -13.44
N ARG A 347 5.12 71.72 -13.23
CA ARG A 347 4.14 71.44 -14.30
C ARG A 347 4.03 72.60 -15.31
N ALA A 348 4.32 73.84 -14.89
CA ALA A 348 4.35 74.97 -15.81
C ALA A 348 5.54 74.91 -16.79
N GLU A 349 6.70 74.40 -16.38
CA GLU A 349 7.88 74.18 -17.25
C GLU A 349 7.65 73.05 -18.27
N GLU A 350 6.91 72.01 -17.88
CA GLU A 350 6.52 70.90 -18.76
C GLU A 350 5.66 71.38 -19.95
N ILE A 351 4.70 72.28 -19.68
CA ILE A 351 3.83 72.86 -20.73
C ILE A 351 4.66 73.60 -21.80
N GLN A 352 5.68 74.36 -21.39
CA GLN A 352 6.59 75.08 -22.30
C GLN A 352 7.37 74.12 -23.21
N THR A 353 7.83 72.99 -22.66
CA THR A 353 8.58 71.98 -23.40
C THR A 353 7.74 71.32 -24.48
N HIS A 354 6.51 70.90 -24.13
CA HIS A 354 5.59 70.28 -25.09
C HIS A 354 5.19 71.22 -26.22
N TRP A 355 5.02 72.51 -25.92
CA TRP A 355 4.65 73.52 -26.91
C TRP A 355 5.73 73.67 -27.99
N THR A 356 7.00 73.65 -27.59
CA THR A 356 8.13 73.73 -28.52
C THR A 356 8.15 72.57 -29.53
N ARG A 357 7.82 71.35 -29.08
CA ARG A 357 7.77 70.14 -29.94
C ARG A 357 6.59 70.15 -30.93
N VAL A 358 5.46 70.73 -30.54
CA VAL A 358 4.29 70.90 -31.44
C VAL A 358 4.66 71.74 -32.66
N ILE A 359 5.42 72.82 -32.47
CA ILE A 359 5.84 73.72 -33.55
C ILE A 359 6.74 72.99 -34.56
N GLU A 360 7.68 72.16 -34.08
CA GLU A 360 8.60 71.39 -34.94
C GLU A 360 7.85 70.40 -35.85
N LEU A 361 6.91 69.63 -35.26
CA LEU A 361 6.11 68.64 -35.99
C LEU A 361 5.13 69.28 -36.98
N ALA A 362 4.53 70.42 -36.61
CA ALA A 362 3.69 71.20 -37.51
C ALA A 362 4.49 71.70 -38.74
N GLY A 363 5.75 72.09 -38.54
CA GLY A 363 6.65 72.47 -39.63
C GLY A 363 6.93 71.33 -40.62
N GLY A 364 7.12 70.10 -40.14
CA GLY A 364 7.30 68.90 -40.98
C GLY A 364 6.08 68.52 -41.82
N LEU A 365 4.88 68.91 -41.38
CA LEU A 365 3.61 68.75 -42.10
C LEU A 365 3.31 69.93 -43.07
N GLY A 366 4.23 70.89 -43.19
CA GLY A 366 4.05 72.08 -44.01
C GLY A 366 3.08 73.13 -43.41
N TRP A 367 2.80 73.07 -42.11
CA TRP A 367 1.92 74.03 -41.42
C TRP A 367 2.74 75.19 -40.85
N ALA A 368 2.63 76.39 -41.42
CA ALA A 368 3.31 77.60 -40.93
C ALA A 368 2.39 78.41 -39.98
N THR A 369 2.52 78.25 -38.65
CA THR A 369 1.70 78.97 -37.64
C THR A 369 2.40 79.13 -36.28
N ASP A 370 2.19 80.28 -35.60
CA ASP A 370 2.89 80.63 -34.34
C ASP A 370 2.05 80.46 -33.04
N THR A 371 0.78 80.02 -33.13
CA THR A 371 -0.14 79.95 -31.97
C THR A 371 -0.88 78.61 -31.83
N GLU A 372 -1.20 78.21 -30.59
CA GLU A 372 -1.85 76.92 -30.25
C GLU A 372 -3.17 76.72 -30.99
N ASP A 373 -4.00 77.76 -31.03
CA ASP A 373 -5.31 77.73 -31.71
C ASP A 373 -5.21 77.62 -33.23
N ALA A 374 -4.13 78.11 -33.83
CA ALA A 374 -3.92 78.04 -35.28
C ALA A 374 -3.54 76.63 -35.72
N VAL A 375 -2.66 75.95 -34.96
CA VAL A 375 -2.29 74.54 -35.19
C VAL A 375 -3.52 73.63 -35.02
N ARG A 376 -4.33 73.88 -33.99
CA ARG A 376 -5.53 73.07 -33.68
C ARG A 376 -6.57 73.10 -34.81
N LYS A 377 -6.71 74.23 -35.53
CA LYS A 377 -7.67 74.39 -36.65
C LYS A 377 -7.27 73.67 -37.94
N ARG A 378 -6.00 73.27 -38.09
CA ARG A 378 -5.49 72.57 -39.28
C ARG A 378 -5.59 71.04 -39.20
N LEU A 379 -5.85 70.50 -38.01
CA LEU A 379 -6.05 69.06 -37.82
C LEU A 379 -7.31 68.56 -38.55
N PRO A 380 -7.23 67.49 -39.37
CA PRO A 380 -8.42 66.86 -39.96
C PRO A 380 -9.40 66.37 -38.88
N ALA A 381 -10.69 66.27 -39.22
CA ALA A 381 -11.72 65.80 -38.28
C ALA A 381 -11.39 64.40 -37.72
N SER A 382 -11.58 64.20 -36.42
CA SER A 382 -11.23 62.96 -35.72
C SER A 382 -11.94 61.71 -36.27
N THR A 383 -13.15 61.86 -36.81
CA THR A 383 -13.96 60.80 -37.40
C THR A 383 -13.39 60.26 -38.70
N THR A 384 -12.84 61.13 -39.55
CA THR A 384 -12.18 60.73 -40.80
C THR A 384 -10.86 60.02 -40.49
N ARG A 385 -10.16 60.48 -39.45
CA ARG A 385 -8.89 59.93 -38.99
C ARG A 385 -9.03 58.54 -38.36
N SER A 386 -9.98 58.35 -37.46
CA SER A 386 -10.24 57.04 -36.85
C SER A 386 -10.67 55.99 -37.87
N ARG A 387 -11.47 56.38 -38.87
CA ARG A 387 -11.92 55.49 -39.95
C ARG A 387 -10.76 54.99 -40.81
N LEU A 388 -9.79 55.86 -41.15
CA LEU A 388 -8.60 55.47 -41.90
C LEU A 388 -7.70 54.50 -41.10
N VAL A 389 -7.51 54.75 -39.80
CA VAL A 389 -6.72 53.85 -38.93
C VAL A 389 -7.38 52.49 -38.77
N SER A 390 -8.70 52.43 -38.60
CA SER A 390 -9.43 51.15 -38.50
C SER A 390 -9.22 50.32 -39.76
N LEU A 391 -9.40 50.94 -40.93
CA LEU A 391 -9.24 50.26 -42.21
C LEU A 391 -7.78 49.85 -42.46
N LEU A 392 -6.78 50.65 -42.06
CA LEU A 392 -5.36 50.24 -42.13
C LEU A 392 -5.06 49.02 -41.25
N LYS A 393 -5.62 48.96 -40.03
CA LYS A 393 -5.44 47.83 -39.11
C LYS A 393 -6.14 46.55 -39.60
N GLU A 394 -7.34 46.69 -40.15
CA GLU A 394 -8.15 45.55 -40.67
C GLU A 394 -7.53 44.93 -41.93
N ARG A 395 -6.73 45.68 -42.69
CA ARG A 395 -6.11 45.19 -43.92
C ARG A 395 -5.20 43.98 -43.71
N GLY A 396 -4.33 44.05 -42.69
CA GLY A 396 -3.36 43.00 -42.43
C GLY A 396 -4.04 41.68 -42.06
N THR A 397 -5.06 41.76 -41.21
CA THR A 397 -5.80 40.60 -40.71
C THR A 397 -6.66 39.97 -41.80
N LEU A 398 -7.42 40.75 -42.57
CA LEU A 398 -8.29 40.22 -43.63
C LEU A 398 -7.49 39.57 -44.77
N ASN A 399 -6.35 40.16 -45.17
CA ASN A 399 -5.47 39.56 -46.19
C ASN A 399 -4.86 38.23 -45.71
N GLN A 400 -4.43 38.17 -44.46
CA GLN A 400 -3.88 36.95 -43.86
C GLN A 400 -4.95 35.86 -43.70
N GLN A 401 -6.18 36.23 -43.31
CA GLN A 401 -7.32 35.31 -43.21
C GLN A 401 -7.70 34.71 -44.56
N LEU A 402 -7.72 35.51 -45.63
CA LEU A 402 -8.00 35.01 -46.97
C LEU A 402 -6.93 34.03 -47.47
N ARG A 403 -5.65 34.39 -47.36
CA ARG A 403 -4.53 33.53 -47.81
C ARG A 403 -4.44 32.23 -47.02
N SER A 404 -4.64 32.30 -45.70
CA SER A 404 -4.60 31.11 -44.84
C SER A 404 -5.77 30.16 -45.09
N ALA A 405 -6.99 30.68 -45.30
CA ALA A 405 -8.14 29.86 -45.65
C ALA A 405 -7.93 29.14 -47.00
N GLN A 406 -7.39 29.83 -48.01
CA GLN A 406 -7.12 29.27 -49.34
C GLN A 406 -6.03 28.19 -49.30
N SER A 407 -4.94 28.43 -48.57
CA SER A 407 -3.86 27.44 -48.38
C SER A 407 -4.39 26.20 -47.65
N ALA A 408 -5.17 26.38 -46.58
CA ALA A 408 -5.69 25.27 -45.78
C ALA A 408 -6.64 24.37 -46.58
N LEU A 409 -7.46 24.94 -47.47
CA LEU A 409 -8.32 24.16 -48.36
C LEU A 409 -7.49 23.33 -49.34
N THR A 410 -6.52 23.95 -50.01
CA THR A 410 -5.68 23.32 -51.03
C THR A 410 -4.86 22.16 -50.44
N ASP A 411 -4.25 22.37 -49.26
CA ASP A 411 -3.48 21.35 -48.56
C ASP A 411 -4.34 20.12 -48.19
N ARG A 412 -5.61 20.35 -47.82
CA ARG A 412 -6.52 19.29 -47.39
C ARG A 412 -7.05 18.47 -48.56
N GLU A 413 -7.33 19.11 -49.69
CA GLU A 413 -7.72 18.43 -50.93
C GLU A 413 -6.57 17.55 -51.46
N GLN A 414 -5.32 18.05 -51.41
CA GLN A 414 -4.14 17.28 -51.84
C GLN A 414 -3.86 16.06 -50.93
N GLN A 415 -4.05 16.19 -49.61
CA GLN A 415 -3.90 15.07 -48.67
C GLN A 415 -4.95 13.97 -48.90
N MET A 416 -6.18 14.34 -49.25
CA MET A 416 -7.26 13.40 -49.55
C MET A 416 -6.91 12.55 -50.78
N GLU A 417 -6.44 13.19 -51.84
CA GLU A 417 -6.07 12.52 -53.10
C GLU A 417 -4.89 11.56 -52.90
N GLN A 418 -3.86 11.97 -52.15
CA GLN A 418 -2.72 11.11 -51.82
C GLN A 418 -3.11 9.88 -51.01
N ALA A 419 -4.02 10.03 -50.04
CA ALA A 419 -4.50 8.92 -49.22
C ALA A 419 -5.34 7.91 -50.03
N GLN A 420 -6.16 8.40 -50.97
CA GLN A 420 -6.93 7.53 -51.89
C GLN A 420 -6.01 6.72 -52.82
N GLN A 421 -5.00 7.36 -53.42
CA GLN A 421 -4.03 6.66 -54.29
C GLN A 421 -3.19 5.62 -53.52
N ALA A 422 -2.89 5.88 -52.24
CA ALA A 422 -2.18 4.92 -51.38
C ALA A 422 -3.05 3.71 -51.04
N LEU A 423 -4.37 3.91 -50.87
CA LEU A 423 -5.32 2.84 -50.57
C LEU A 423 -5.49 1.86 -51.75
N GLU A 424 -5.50 2.38 -52.98
CA GLU A 424 -5.62 1.56 -54.20
C GLU A 424 -4.40 0.63 -54.45
N ARG A 425 -3.24 0.95 -53.89
CA ARG A 425 -1.98 0.20 -54.08
C ARG A 425 -1.79 -0.98 -53.12
N LEU A 426 -2.64 -1.14 -52.10
CA LEU A 426 -2.53 -2.21 -51.09
C LEU A 426 -3.24 -3.50 -51.57
N VAL A 427 -2.46 -4.53 -51.92
CA VAL A 427 -2.97 -5.87 -52.27
C VAL A 427 -3.20 -6.70 -50.99
N ALA A 428 -4.43 -7.16 -50.75
CA ALA A 428 -4.75 -8.02 -49.62
C ALA A 428 -4.31 -9.47 -49.88
N ARG A 429 -3.47 -10.04 -49.01
CA ARG A 429 -3.19 -11.49 -48.97
C ARG A 429 -4.17 -12.15 -48.00
N GLU A 430 -4.91 -13.15 -48.47
CA GLU A 430 -5.82 -13.95 -47.63
C GLU A 430 -5.02 -14.98 -46.80
N VAL A 431 -5.32 -15.05 -45.50
CA VAL A 431 -4.73 -16.03 -44.56
C VAL A 431 -5.82 -16.99 -44.12
N HIS A 432 -5.45 -18.25 -43.89
CA HIS A 432 -6.35 -19.26 -43.36
C HIS A 432 -6.89 -18.84 -41.97
N PRO A 433 -8.22 -18.76 -41.74
CA PRO A 433 -8.83 -18.19 -40.53
C PRO A 433 -8.48 -18.93 -39.24
N GLY A 434 -8.09 -20.22 -39.32
CA GLY A 434 -7.65 -21.01 -38.18
C GLY A 434 -6.20 -20.78 -37.72
N LEU A 435 -5.37 -20.06 -38.48
CA LEU A 435 -3.92 -19.97 -38.23
C LEU A 435 -3.57 -19.29 -36.90
N ALA A 436 -4.23 -18.17 -36.58
CA ALA A 436 -4.00 -17.44 -35.33
C ALA A 436 -4.32 -18.28 -34.08
N GLY A 437 -5.43 -19.03 -34.10
CA GLY A 437 -5.82 -19.90 -33.00
C GLY A 437 -4.86 -21.08 -32.79
N THR A 438 -4.31 -21.63 -33.88
CA THR A 438 -3.33 -22.72 -33.80
C THR A 438 -1.97 -22.22 -33.29
N VAL A 439 -1.55 -21.01 -33.67
CA VAL A 439 -0.34 -20.36 -33.13
C VAL A 439 -0.46 -20.08 -31.64
N GLU A 440 -1.63 -19.62 -31.15
CA GLU A 440 -1.86 -19.39 -29.73
C GLU A 440 -1.79 -20.69 -28.90
N LYS A 441 -2.40 -21.77 -29.41
CA LYS A 441 -2.33 -23.10 -28.78
C LYS A 441 -0.89 -23.62 -28.72
N ALA A 442 -0.11 -23.42 -29.78
CA ALA A 442 1.29 -23.81 -29.82
C ALA A 442 2.18 -22.98 -28.88
N LEU A 443 1.84 -21.72 -28.61
CA LEU A 443 2.57 -20.88 -27.66
C LEU A 443 2.31 -21.23 -26.20
N LYS A 444 1.12 -21.74 -25.88
CA LYS A 444 0.81 -22.23 -24.52
C LYS A 444 1.66 -23.44 -24.12
N LEU A 445 2.26 -24.16 -25.07
CA LEU A 445 3.16 -25.28 -24.80
C LEU A 445 4.58 -24.85 -24.35
N GLY A 446 4.95 -23.57 -24.45
CA GLY A 446 6.24 -23.07 -23.95
C GLY A 446 7.46 -23.74 -24.60
N ASP A 447 8.49 -24.07 -23.80
CA ASP A 447 9.65 -24.85 -24.24
C ASP A 447 9.32 -26.35 -24.26
N HIS A 448 8.54 -26.74 -25.27
CA HIS A 448 8.14 -28.14 -25.49
C HIS A 448 9.34 -29.09 -25.58
N ALA A 449 10.40 -28.69 -26.31
CA ALA A 449 11.58 -29.52 -26.49
C ALA A 449 12.33 -29.77 -25.16
N GLY A 450 12.48 -28.74 -24.33
CA GLY A 450 13.02 -28.86 -22.98
C GLY A 450 12.16 -29.75 -22.07
N ALA A 451 10.84 -29.59 -22.11
CA ALA A 451 9.90 -30.38 -21.31
C ALA A 451 9.93 -31.88 -21.64
N VAL A 452 9.98 -32.22 -22.94
CA VAL A 452 10.11 -33.62 -23.41
C VAL A 452 11.42 -34.23 -22.92
N SER A 453 12.55 -33.52 -23.07
CA SER A 453 13.85 -34.03 -22.64
C SER A 453 13.93 -34.24 -21.12
N GLN A 454 13.36 -33.35 -20.30
CA GLN A 454 13.41 -33.47 -18.85
C GLN A 454 12.53 -34.61 -18.33
N LEU A 455 11.34 -34.80 -18.89
CA LEU A 455 10.46 -35.91 -18.53
C LEU A 455 11.07 -37.25 -18.92
N GLY A 456 11.74 -37.34 -20.08
CA GLY A 456 12.46 -38.54 -20.51
C GLY A 456 13.58 -38.93 -19.52
N GLN A 457 14.42 -37.97 -19.13
CA GLN A 457 15.51 -38.22 -18.16
C GLN A 457 14.98 -38.69 -16.78
N LYS A 458 13.86 -38.13 -16.32
CA LYS A 458 13.22 -38.54 -15.06
C LYS A 458 12.65 -39.96 -15.14
N ALA A 459 12.03 -40.32 -16.26
CA ALA A 459 11.54 -41.68 -16.48
C ALA A 459 12.70 -42.70 -16.50
N ASP A 460 13.81 -42.37 -17.15
CA ASP A 460 15.00 -43.23 -17.18
C ASP A 460 15.63 -43.43 -15.80
N ALA A 461 15.71 -42.36 -14.99
CA ALA A 461 16.16 -42.46 -13.61
C ALA A 461 15.26 -43.38 -12.76
N GLN A 462 13.93 -43.29 -12.93
CA GLN A 462 13.02 -44.19 -12.22
C GLN A 462 13.03 -45.63 -12.70
N ARG A 463 13.27 -45.88 -14.01
CA ARG A 463 13.52 -47.23 -14.51
C ARG A 463 14.73 -47.88 -13.83
N ALA A 464 15.81 -47.12 -13.64
CA ALA A 464 17.01 -47.60 -12.94
C ALA A 464 16.74 -47.90 -11.45
N SER A 465 15.94 -47.05 -10.79
CA SER A 465 15.50 -47.25 -9.40
C SER A 465 14.63 -48.51 -9.25
N LEU A 466 13.67 -48.71 -10.16
CA LEU A 466 12.81 -49.89 -10.20
C LEU A 466 13.63 -51.18 -10.38
N ALA A 467 14.59 -51.19 -11.30
CA ALA A 467 15.48 -52.32 -11.53
C ALA A 467 16.28 -52.68 -10.26
N THR A 468 16.76 -51.67 -9.53
CA THR A 468 17.49 -51.86 -8.27
C THR A 468 16.59 -52.43 -7.17
N ALA A 469 15.36 -51.90 -7.04
CA ALA A 469 14.41 -52.35 -6.04
C ALA A 469 13.97 -53.81 -6.26
N LEU A 470 13.74 -54.21 -7.52
CA LEU A 470 13.41 -55.59 -7.91
C LEU A 470 14.51 -56.60 -7.55
N VAL A 471 15.79 -56.23 -7.67
CA VAL A 471 16.91 -57.07 -7.25
C VAL A 471 16.87 -57.34 -5.74
N GLY A 472 16.42 -56.37 -4.95
CA GLY A 472 16.33 -56.48 -3.49
C GLY A 472 15.28 -57.49 -2.96
N LEU A 473 14.34 -57.97 -3.79
CA LEU A 473 13.40 -59.04 -3.42
C LEU A 473 14.03 -60.45 -3.42
N GLY A 474 15.25 -60.60 -3.96
CA GLY A 474 15.99 -61.85 -3.94
C GLY A 474 15.29 -62.99 -4.67
N LYS A 475 15.09 -64.13 -3.99
CA LYS A 475 14.51 -65.36 -4.57
C LYS A 475 13.01 -65.28 -4.86
N TRP A 476 12.29 -64.37 -4.21
CA TRP A 476 10.83 -64.15 -4.39
C TRP A 476 10.55 -62.93 -5.27
N ARG A 477 11.41 -62.69 -6.26
CA ARG A 477 11.26 -61.60 -7.24
C ARG A 477 10.17 -61.95 -8.27
N ALA A 478 9.38 -60.95 -8.65
CA ALA A 478 8.43 -61.03 -9.75
C ALA A 478 8.33 -59.64 -10.41
N GLU A 479 7.82 -59.60 -11.64
CA GLU A 479 7.57 -58.33 -12.34
C GLU A 479 6.54 -57.47 -11.59
N PRO A 480 6.58 -56.13 -11.68
CA PRO A 480 5.70 -55.23 -10.93
C PRO A 480 4.20 -55.54 -11.08
N ASP A 481 3.75 -55.86 -12.30
CA ASP A 481 2.35 -56.22 -12.56
C ASP A 481 1.93 -57.53 -11.88
N ALA A 482 2.85 -58.51 -11.85
CA ALA A 482 2.63 -59.75 -11.13
C ALA A 482 2.61 -59.51 -9.62
N LEU A 483 3.50 -58.66 -9.09
CA LEU A 483 3.49 -58.25 -7.68
C LEU A 483 2.19 -57.53 -7.29
N ALA A 484 1.65 -56.68 -8.16
CA ALA A 484 0.41 -55.93 -7.91
C ALA A 484 -0.80 -56.87 -7.77
N GLY A 485 -0.88 -57.90 -8.62
CA GLY A 485 -1.94 -58.91 -8.61
C GLY A 485 -1.82 -59.98 -7.53
N MET A 486 -0.71 -60.05 -6.78
CA MET A 486 -0.55 -61.02 -5.69
C MET A 486 -1.47 -60.70 -4.51
N LEU A 487 -2.22 -61.71 -4.08
CA LEU A 487 -2.91 -61.70 -2.78
C LEU A 487 -1.85 -61.93 -1.70
N VAL A 488 -1.58 -60.91 -0.90
CA VAL A 488 -0.62 -60.95 0.21
C VAL A 488 -1.37 -60.86 1.54
N PRO A 489 -0.86 -61.48 2.62
CA PRO A 489 -1.48 -61.39 3.93
C PRO A 489 -1.38 -59.95 4.47
N GLU A 490 -2.36 -59.52 5.25
CA GLU A 490 -2.32 -58.21 5.90
C GLU A 490 -1.17 -58.12 6.91
N ASP A 491 -0.55 -56.94 7.00
CA ASP A 491 0.55 -56.67 7.94
C ASP A 491 0.15 -56.97 9.40
N THR A 492 -1.11 -56.71 9.76
CA THR A 492 -1.70 -56.99 11.08
C THR A 492 -1.72 -58.49 11.39
N VAL A 493 -2.07 -59.33 10.41
CA VAL A 493 -2.10 -60.79 10.54
C VAL A 493 -0.68 -61.33 10.69
N VAL A 494 0.27 -60.81 9.91
CA VAL A 494 1.68 -61.22 10.00
C VAL A 494 2.30 -60.83 11.34
N GLN A 495 2.03 -59.60 11.84
CA GLN A 495 2.50 -59.15 13.15
C GLN A 495 1.86 -59.95 14.29
N GLY A 496 0.55 -60.22 14.23
CA GLY A 496 -0.12 -61.06 15.23
C GLY A 496 0.49 -62.46 15.33
N LEU A 497 0.77 -63.11 14.18
CA LEU A 497 1.43 -64.42 14.16
C LEU A 497 2.86 -64.37 14.71
N LEU A 498 3.62 -63.28 14.49
CA LEU A 498 4.96 -63.09 15.05
C LEU A 498 4.92 -62.96 16.57
N ASP A 499 4.03 -62.15 17.11
CA ASP A 499 3.89 -61.94 18.54
C ASP A 499 3.40 -63.20 19.25
N GLU A 500 2.45 -63.91 18.65
CA GLU A 500 1.98 -65.21 19.12
C GLU A 500 3.05 -66.31 19.06
N SER A 501 3.91 -66.31 18.03
CA SER A 501 5.03 -67.24 17.93
C SER A 501 6.07 -66.98 19.02
N ARG A 502 6.41 -65.70 19.28
CA ARG A 502 7.37 -65.32 20.33
C ARG A 502 6.87 -65.69 21.73
N THR A 503 5.60 -65.40 22.01
CA THR A 503 4.96 -65.75 23.29
C THR A 503 4.84 -67.27 23.48
N GLY A 504 4.47 -68.00 22.43
CA GLY A 504 4.40 -69.46 22.46
C GLY A 504 5.75 -70.13 22.76
N VAL A 505 6.83 -69.67 22.11
CA VAL A 505 8.19 -70.18 22.37
C VAL A 505 8.64 -69.90 23.81
N ALA A 506 8.35 -68.72 24.34
CA ALA A 506 8.66 -68.39 25.73
C ALA A 506 7.85 -69.25 26.74
N GLU A 507 6.57 -69.52 26.46
CA GLU A 507 5.72 -70.40 27.27
C GLU A 507 6.24 -71.84 27.28
N ALA A 508 6.60 -72.38 26.10
CA ALA A 508 7.17 -73.72 25.99
C ALA A 508 8.50 -73.86 26.76
N GLN A 509 9.38 -72.86 26.66
CA GLN A 509 10.65 -72.86 27.41
C GLN A 509 10.41 -72.89 28.93
N ALA A 510 9.49 -72.07 29.44
CA ALA A 510 9.16 -72.04 30.87
C ALA A 510 8.54 -73.36 31.37
N LEU A 511 7.67 -74.00 30.58
CA LEU A 511 7.09 -75.31 30.90
C LEU A 511 8.13 -76.43 30.85
N GLN A 512 9.10 -76.34 29.94
CA GLN A 512 10.22 -77.27 29.86
C GLN A 512 11.09 -77.22 31.11
N ASP A 513 11.45 -76.02 31.58
CA ASP A 513 12.25 -75.83 32.80
C ASP A 513 11.49 -76.33 34.05
N ALA A 514 10.17 -76.08 34.11
CA ALA A 514 9.31 -76.57 35.21
C ALA A 514 9.20 -78.11 35.22
N ALA A 515 9.08 -78.74 34.04
CA ALA A 515 9.07 -80.20 33.92
C ALA A 515 10.43 -80.79 34.30
N ALA A 516 11.55 -80.19 33.89
CA ALA A 516 12.88 -80.63 34.27
C ALA A 516 13.08 -80.61 35.79
N THR A 517 12.66 -79.52 36.45
CA THR A 517 12.72 -79.38 37.92
C THR A 517 11.93 -80.49 38.64
N LYS A 518 10.73 -80.81 38.13
CA LYS A 518 9.89 -81.88 38.70
C LYS A 518 10.45 -83.29 38.46
N ALA A 519 11.13 -83.50 37.33
CA ALA A 519 11.82 -84.76 37.04
C ALA A 519 13.02 -84.97 37.98
N GLU A 520 13.79 -83.92 38.27
CA GLU A 520 14.87 -83.96 39.27
C GLU A 520 14.34 -84.23 40.68
N GLU A 521 13.24 -83.58 41.08
CA GLU A 521 12.57 -83.81 42.36
C GLU A 521 12.11 -85.28 42.49
N LEU A 522 11.52 -85.83 41.43
CA LEU A 522 11.08 -87.23 41.38
C LEU A 522 12.25 -88.20 41.53
N GLN A 523 13.34 -88.00 40.78
CA GLN A 523 14.54 -88.85 40.87
C GLN A 523 15.14 -88.84 42.27
N ARG A 524 15.18 -87.66 42.92
CA ARG A 524 15.68 -87.55 44.30
C ARG A 524 14.82 -88.36 45.27
N LEU A 525 13.50 -88.21 45.19
CA LEU A 525 12.56 -88.93 46.07
C LEU A 525 12.59 -90.44 45.83
N GLU A 526 12.71 -90.89 44.58
CA GLU A 526 12.86 -92.31 44.23
C GLU A 526 14.16 -92.91 44.81
N LEU A 527 15.28 -92.16 44.74
CA LEU A 527 16.54 -92.56 45.37
C LEU A 527 16.43 -92.63 46.90
N GLU A 528 15.80 -91.63 47.52
CA GLU A 528 15.53 -91.60 48.97
C GLU A 528 14.64 -92.78 49.42
N LEU A 529 13.68 -93.22 48.60
CA LEU A 529 12.88 -94.40 48.86
C LEU A 529 13.68 -95.69 48.68
N GLN A 530 14.50 -95.81 47.64
CA GLN A 530 15.37 -96.98 47.43
C GLN A 530 16.37 -97.17 48.57
N GLN A 531 17.03 -96.10 49.02
CA GLN A 531 17.92 -96.13 50.18
C GLN A 531 17.16 -96.57 51.44
N PHE A 532 15.97 -96.03 51.67
CA PHE A 532 15.13 -96.41 52.82
C PHE A 532 14.73 -97.90 52.79
N VAL A 533 14.41 -98.45 51.62
CA VAL A 533 14.08 -99.87 51.47
C VAL A 533 15.30 -100.76 51.74
N GLN A 534 16.48 -100.35 51.27
CA GLN A 534 17.73 -101.10 51.53
C GLN A 534 18.14 -101.08 53.00
N ASP A 535 18.01 -99.94 53.67
CA ASP A 535 18.46 -99.76 55.06
C ASP A 535 17.53 -100.46 56.08
N PHE A 536 16.21 -100.45 55.84
CA PHE A 536 15.23 -100.89 56.84
C PHE A 536 14.48 -102.18 56.50
N GLN A 537 14.61 -102.71 55.28
CA GLN A 537 13.97 -103.96 54.80
C GLN A 537 12.55 -104.18 55.39
N PRO A 538 11.57 -103.33 55.07
CA PRO A 538 10.23 -103.45 55.63
C PRO A 538 9.55 -104.74 55.15
N VAL A 539 9.08 -105.57 56.07
CA VAL A 539 8.32 -106.80 55.76
C VAL A 539 6.87 -106.43 55.48
N THR A 540 6.39 -106.70 54.27
CA THR A 540 5.01 -106.35 53.88
C THR A 540 4.01 -107.34 54.47
N ARG A 541 2.76 -106.89 54.65
CA ARG A 541 1.66 -107.79 55.04
C ARG A 541 1.47 -108.93 54.05
N GLU A 542 1.65 -108.68 52.75
CA GLU A 542 1.55 -109.69 51.70
C GLU A 542 2.61 -110.79 51.86
N GLN A 543 3.84 -110.45 52.21
CA GLN A 543 4.90 -111.44 52.48
C GLN A 543 4.56 -112.34 53.68
N VAL A 544 3.93 -111.78 54.72
CA VAL A 544 3.45 -112.56 55.88
C VAL A 544 2.29 -113.46 55.46
N ASP A 545 1.33 -112.94 54.69
CA ASP A 545 0.16 -113.68 54.26
C ASP A 545 0.52 -114.80 53.25
N GLU A 546 1.49 -114.59 52.37
CA GLU A 546 2.03 -115.60 51.44
C GLU A 546 2.77 -116.71 52.20
N ALA A 547 3.59 -116.36 53.20
CA ALA A 547 4.24 -117.34 54.07
C ALA A 547 3.21 -118.15 54.88
N ARG A 548 2.13 -117.51 55.37
CA ARG A 548 1.02 -118.18 56.05
C ARG A 548 0.20 -119.07 55.11
N GLN A 549 -0.04 -118.65 53.88
CA GLN A 549 -0.71 -119.49 52.89
C GLN A 549 0.12 -120.72 52.55
N SER A 550 1.43 -120.57 52.36
CA SER A 550 2.36 -121.69 52.11
C SER A 550 2.36 -122.66 53.30
N ARG A 551 2.45 -122.14 54.53
CA ARG A 551 2.31 -122.92 55.77
C ARG A 551 0.99 -123.68 55.83
N ASP A 552 -0.12 -123.01 55.55
CA ASP A 552 -1.47 -123.60 55.61
C ASP A 552 -1.70 -124.63 54.50
N GLN A 553 -1.09 -124.44 53.33
CA GLN A 553 -1.10 -125.42 52.24
C GLN A 553 -0.35 -126.70 52.65
N GLU A 554 0.85 -126.58 53.21
CA GLU A 554 1.60 -127.73 53.72
C GLU A 554 0.83 -128.45 54.85
N TRP A 555 0.15 -127.70 55.73
CA TRP A 555 -0.71 -128.29 56.74
C TRP A 555 -1.89 -129.06 56.16
N ARG A 556 -2.55 -128.51 55.14
CA ARG A 556 -3.64 -129.20 54.43
C ARG A 556 -3.13 -130.45 53.73
N ALA A 557 -1.93 -130.41 53.14
CA ALA A 557 -1.30 -131.57 52.51
C ALA A 557 -1.02 -132.69 53.52
N ILE A 558 -0.53 -132.34 54.73
CA ILE A 558 -0.35 -133.28 55.84
C ILE A 558 -1.70 -133.88 56.29
N LYS A 559 -2.76 -133.07 56.40
CA LYS A 559 -4.10 -133.56 56.77
C LYS A 559 -4.71 -134.52 55.74
N ALA A 560 -4.44 -134.31 54.46
CA ALA A 560 -4.96 -135.13 53.38
C ALA A 560 -4.29 -136.52 53.30
N ALA A 561 -3.03 -136.64 53.75
CA ALA A 561 -2.29 -137.90 53.77
C ALA A 561 -1.51 -138.07 55.10
N PRO A 562 -2.18 -138.47 56.20
CA PRO A 562 -1.56 -138.56 57.52
C PRO A 562 -0.38 -139.52 57.61
N SER A 563 -0.30 -140.49 56.70
CA SER A 563 0.81 -141.45 56.59
C SER A 563 2.15 -140.81 56.17
N GLU A 564 2.14 -139.60 55.59
CA GLU A 564 3.33 -138.87 55.13
C GLU A 564 3.82 -137.79 56.12
N LEU A 565 3.30 -137.77 57.35
CA LEU A 565 3.59 -136.75 58.36
C LEU A 565 5.10 -136.51 58.54
N THR A 566 5.89 -137.57 58.73
CA THR A 566 7.34 -137.47 58.99
C THR A 566 8.12 -136.89 57.80
N ALA A 567 7.64 -137.06 56.57
CA ALA A 567 8.31 -136.53 55.38
C ALA A 567 7.99 -135.04 55.14
N LYS A 568 6.78 -134.58 55.53
CA LYS A 568 6.30 -133.21 55.28
C LYS A 568 6.37 -132.28 56.50
N ALA A 569 6.57 -132.82 57.70
CA ALA A 569 6.65 -132.02 58.93
C ALA A 569 7.74 -130.95 58.88
N HIS A 570 8.92 -131.27 58.34
CA HIS A 570 10.04 -130.32 58.31
C HIS A 570 9.75 -129.08 57.44
N ALA A 571 9.13 -129.28 56.28
CA ALA A 571 8.74 -128.16 55.41
C ALA A 571 7.66 -127.29 56.06
N TYR A 572 6.68 -127.91 56.73
CA TYR A 572 5.67 -127.20 57.49
C TYR A 572 6.28 -126.37 58.64
N GLU A 573 7.19 -126.94 59.44
CA GLU A 573 7.89 -126.24 60.53
C GLU A 573 8.72 -125.05 60.02
N GLN A 574 9.38 -125.20 58.86
CA GLN A 574 10.10 -124.09 58.23
C GLN A 574 9.15 -122.94 57.85
N TRP A 575 7.97 -123.24 57.31
CA TRP A 575 6.98 -122.22 56.97
C TRP A 575 6.28 -121.63 58.20
N VAL A 576 6.13 -122.39 59.30
CA VAL A 576 5.70 -121.84 60.60
C VAL A 576 6.73 -120.81 61.08
N ASN A 577 7.99 -121.19 61.19
CA ASN A 577 9.06 -120.30 61.65
C ASN A 577 9.23 -119.07 60.73
N LYS A 578 9.06 -119.25 59.42
CA LYS A 578 9.12 -118.16 58.45
C LYS A 578 7.91 -117.23 58.55
N ALA A 579 6.70 -117.76 58.69
CA ALA A 579 5.49 -116.95 58.84
C ALA A 579 5.49 -116.18 60.18
N ASP A 580 5.91 -116.82 61.26
CA ASP A 580 5.99 -116.21 62.59
C ASP A 580 7.15 -115.19 62.62
N GLY A 581 8.33 -115.54 62.11
CA GLY A 581 9.47 -114.62 62.00
C GLY A 581 9.17 -113.39 61.15
N LEU A 582 8.44 -113.52 60.04
CA LEU A 582 7.99 -112.39 59.24
C LEU A 582 6.91 -111.56 59.96
N ALA A 583 6.01 -112.21 60.71
CA ALA A 583 4.98 -111.53 61.49
C ALA A 583 5.59 -110.71 62.65
N ASP A 584 6.57 -111.27 63.35
CA ASP A 584 7.29 -110.60 64.45
C ASP A 584 8.17 -109.45 63.91
N THR A 585 8.91 -109.70 62.82
CA THR A 585 9.72 -108.66 62.16
C THR A 585 8.86 -107.51 61.65
N ARG A 586 7.64 -107.80 61.18
CA ARG A 586 6.67 -106.78 60.79
C ARG A 586 6.18 -105.98 62.00
N LEU A 587 5.96 -106.62 63.15
CA LEU A 587 5.50 -105.98 64.39
C LEU A 587 6.55 -105.01 64.95
N ASP A 588 7.83 -105.40 64.88
CA ASP A 588 8.96 -104.54 65.27
C ASP A 588 9.20 -103.37 64.31
N ARG A 589 8.78 -103.49 63.05
CA ARG A 589 9.04 -102.50 61.98
C ARG A 589 7.80 -101.76 61.46
N VAL A 590 6.66 -101.82 62.16
CA VAL A 590 5.39 -101.16 61.77
C VAL A 590 5.56 -99.67 61.47
N GLN A 591 6.41 -98.96 62.23
CA GLN A 591 6.64 -97.52 62.03
C GLN A 591 7.30 -97.22 60.67
N HIS A 592 8.13 -98.13 60.14
CA HIS A 592 8.78 -97.96 58.85
C HIS A 592 7.85 -98.24 57.65
N GLU A 593 6.82 -99.08 57.82
CA GLU A 593 5.80 -99.34 56.79
C GLU A 593 4.98 -98.07 56.48
N ALA A 594 4.63 -97.28 57.52
CA ALA A 594 3.93 -96.01 57.35
C ALA A 594 4.79 -94.96 56.62
N THR A 595 6.09 -94.86 56.94
CA THR A 595 7.01 -93.93 56.27
C THR A 595 7.30 -94.34 54.82
N HIS A 596 7.45 -95.64 54.55
CA HIS A 596 7.58 -96.16 53.19
C HIS A 596 6.36 -95.79 52.34
N ARG A 597 5.14 -96.01 52.88
CA ARG A 597 3.89 -95.67 52.18
C ARG A 597 3.75 -94.17 51.93
N SER A 598 4.06 -93.33 52.91
CA SER A 598 4.03 -91.87 52.76
C SER A 598 5.02 -91.36 51.70
N ARG A 599 6.23 -91.92 51.64
CA ARG A 599 7.23 -91.58 50.61
C ARG A 599 6.79 -92.06 49.22
N ALA A 600 6.21 -93.26 49.12
CA ALA A 600 5.66 -93.77 47.87
C ALA A 600 4.49 -92.91 47.36
N GLU A 601 3.57 -92.49 48.24
CA GLU A 601 2.48 -91.57 47.89
C GLU A 601 3.00 -90.19 47.43
N ARG A 602 4.09 -89.69 48.05
CA ARG A 602 4.72 -88.43 47.63
C ARG A 602 5.36 -88.54 46.24
N ILE A 603 6.01 -89.67 45.93
CA ILE A 603 6.56 -89.96 44.59
C ILE A 603 5.44 -89.98 43.55
N GLU A 604 4.33 -90.68 43.82
CA GLU A 604 3.18 -90.70 42.89
C GLU A 604 2.59 -89.30 42.67
N HIS A 605 2.52 -88.47 43.72
CA HIS A 605 2.06 -87.08 43.57
C HIS A 605 2.96 -86.25 42.65
N VAL A 606 4.28 -86.29 42.87
CA VAL A 606 5.25 -85.54 42.04
C VAL A 606 5.29 -86.11 40.61
N ARG A 607 5.12 -87.42 40.44
CA ARG A 607 5.03 -88.07 39.13
C ARG A 607 3.81 -87.58 38.34
N LEU A 608 2.66 -87.44 39.00
CA LEU A 608 1.44 -86.90 38.38
C LEU A 608 1.58 -85.41 38.03
N GLU A 609 2.24 -84.62 38.89
CA GLU A 609 2.59 -83.22 38.58
C GLU A 609 3.51 -83.11 37.36
N LEU A 610 4.55 -83.96 37.28
CA LEU A 610 5.47 -84.00 36.14
C LEU A 610 4.74 -84.35 34.84
N GLN A 611 3.87 -85.36 34.88
CA GLN A 611 3.03 -85.74 33.73
C GLN A 611 2.13 -84.57 33.30
N GLY A 612 1.56 -83.83 34.25
CA GLY A 612 0.78 -82.63 33.98
C GLY A 612 1.59 -81.52 33.29
N GLN A 613 2.84 -81.29 33.72
CA GLN A 613 3.72 -80.30 33.08
C GLN A 613 4.15 -80.73 31.68
N GLN A 614 4.48 -82.01 31.49
CA GLN A 614 4.85 -82.57 30.18
C GLN A 614 3.68 -82.49 29.18
N ALA A 615 2.45 -82.77 29.62
CA ALA A 615 1.27 -82.63 28.78
C ALA A 615 1.03 -81.17 28.35
N ARG A 616 1.27 -80.21 29.25
CA ARG A 616 1.17 -78.77 28.94
C ARG A 616 2.27 -78.31 27.98
N LEU A 617 3.50 -78.77 28.18
CA LEU A 617 4.61 -78.51 27.27
C LEU A 617 4.31 -79.04 25.86
N GLN A 618 3.79 -80.27 25.76
CA GLN A 618 3.38 -80.85 24.49
C GLN A 618 2.29 -80.00 23.82
N ALA A 619 1.27 -79.59 24.57
CA ALA A 619 0.21 -78.72 24.04
C ALA A 619 0.73 -77.35 23.58
N ALA A 620 1.73 -76.78 24.25
CA ALA A 620 2.38 -75.54 23.83
C ALA A 620 3.18 -75.74 22.52
N ASN A 621 3.94 -76.83 22.41
CA ASN A 621 4.67 -77.19 21.20
C ASN A 621 3.75 -77.46 20.02
N ASP A 622 2.63 -78.16 20.23
CA ASP A 622 1.63 -78.44 19.20
C ASP A 622 1.02 -77.13 18.66
N ARG A 623 0.80 -76.13 19.53
CA ARG A 623 0.32 -74.78 19.13
C ARG A 623 1.37 -74.03 18.31
N ILE A 624 2.66 -74.11 18.66
CA ILE A 624 3.75 -73.53 17.88
C ILE A 624 3.82 -74.17 16.49
N GLU A 625 3.72 -75.49 16.41
CA GLU A 625 3.69 -76.23 15.15
C GLU A 625 2.46 -75.84 14.30
N ALA A 626 1.28 -75.76 14.93
CA ALA A 626 0.05 -75.36 14.25
C ALA A 626 0.16 -73.94 13.65
N ARG A 627 0.72 -72.98 14.40
CA ARG A 627 0.98 -71.61 13.93
C ARG A 627 2.00 -71.58 12.79
N THR A 628 3.06 -72.39 12.87
CA THR A 628 4.05 -72.52 11.81
C THR A 628 3.41 -73.05 10.52
N ARG A 629 2.53 -74.06 10.61
CA ARG A 629 1.76 -74.57 9.47
C ARG A 629 0.75 -73.55 8.94
N GLN A 630 0.12 -72.76 9.82
CA GLN A 630 -0.79 -71.68 9.44
C GLN A 630 -0.06 -70.62 8.60
N TRP A 631 1.14 -70.21 9.01
CA TRP A 631 1.97 -69.30 8.22
C TRP A 631 2.41 -69.93 6.89
N GLN A 632 2.87 -71.18 6.88
CA GLN A 632 3.25 -71.87 5.64
C GLN A 632 2.10 -71.93 4.63
N THR A 633 0.88 -72.20 5.10
CA THR A 633 -0.32 -72.22 4.25
C THR A 633 -0.63 -70.83 3.68
N LEU A 634 -0.53 -69.78 4.50
CA LEU A 634 -0.72 -68.39 4.04
C LEU A 634 0.36 -67.96 3.04
N ALA A 635 1.61 -68.32 3.30
CA ALA A 635 2.74 -68.01 2.43
C ALA A 635 2.62 -68.73 1.07
N GLU A 636 2.23 -70.01 1.06
CA GLU A 636 1.97 -70.77 -0.18
C GLU A 636 0.77 -70.22 -0.96
N ALA A 637 -0.33 -69.91 -0.28
CA ALA A 637 -1.50 -69.28 -0.91
C ALA A 637 -1.18 -67.90 -1.52
N SER A 638 -0.17 -67.21 -0.97
CA SER A 638 0.32 -65.92 -1.47
C SER A 638 1.41 -66.05 -2.53
N GLY A 639 1.75 -67.26 -2.97
CA GLY A 639 2.81 -67.50 -3.97
C GLY A 639 4.23 -67.27 -3.45
N LEU A 640 4.43 -67.31 -2.13
CA LEU A 640 5.70 -67.10 -1.43
C LEU A 640 6.16 -68.37 -0.72
N PRO A 641 6.45 -69.47 -1.46
CA PRO A 641 6.81 -70.74 -0.84
C PRO A 641 8.07 -70.57 0.01
N GLN A 642 8.02 -71.14 1.22
CA GLN A 642 9.14 -71.20 2.16
C GLN A 642 9.68 -69.83 2.64
N LEU A 643 8.89 -68.75 2.54
CA LEU A 643 9.25 -67.48 3.15
C LEU A 643 9.21 -67.60 4.69
N PRO A 644 10.33 -67.36 5.41
CA PRO A 644 10.30 -67.36 6.87
C PRO A 644 9.39 -66.25 7.41
N LEU A 645 8.61 -66.54 8.46
CA LEU A 645 7.69 -65.57 9.07
C LEU A 645 8.40 -64.27 9.49
N GLU A 646 9.64 -64.36 9.97
CA GLU A 646 10.45 -63.19 10.37
C GLU A 646 10.86 -62.27 9.22
N MET A 647 10.97 -62.81 7.99
CA MET A 647 11.35 -62.03 6.80
C MET A 647 10.13 -61.43 6.08
N ALA A 648 8.92 -61.87 6.43
CA ALA A 648 7.69 -61.43 5.77
C ALA A 648 7.43 -59.91 5.85
N PRO A 649 7.63 -59.22 7.00
CA PRO A 649 7.41 -57.77 7.07
C PRO A 649 8.37 -56.97 6.18
N ALA A 650 9.63 -57.42 6.08
CA ALA A 650 10.63 -56.78 5.23
C ALA A 650 10.29 -56.95 3.74
N TRP A 651 9.85 -58.15 3.35
CA TRP A 651 9.43 -58.44 2.00
C TRP A 651 8.18 -57.63 1.59
N LEU A 652 7.16 -57.56 2.44
CA LEU A 652 5.92 -56.79 2.19
C LEU A 652 6.20 -55.30 1.98
N ARG A 653 7.10 -54.73 2.80
CA ARG A 653 7.54 -53.33 2.66
C ARG A 653 8.23 -53.10 1.32
N GLN A 654 9.12 -54.01 0.91
CA GLN A 654 9.87 -53.87 -0.33
C GLN A 654 8.99 -54.04 -1.56
N ARG A 655 7.98 -54.94 -1.52
CA ARG A 655 6.92 -55.03 -2.53
C ARG A 655 6.19 -53.69 -2.67
N ARG A 656 5.78 -53.07 -1.56
CA ARG A 656 5.08 -51.78 -1.58
C ARG A 656 5.92 -50.69 -2.27
N THR A 657 7.20 -50.58 -1.92
CA THR A 657 8.12 -49.61 -2.56
C THR A 657 8.24 -49.84 -4.07
N ILE A 658 8.28 -51.10 -4.52
CA ILE A 658 8.34 -51.41 -5.96
C ILE A 658 7.06 -50.99 -6.68
N LEU A 659 5.89 -51.22 -6.07
CA LEU A 659 4.60 -50.83 -6.64
C LEU A 659 4.44 -49.30 -6.71
N GLU A 660 4.93 -48.58 -5.70
CA GLU A 660 4.95 -47.11 -5.68
C GLU A 660 5.85 -46.56 -6.81
N ILE A 661 7.08 -47.07 -6.95
CA ILE A 661 8.01 -46.66 -8.02
C ILE A 661 7.43 -47.01 -9.41
N SER A 662 6.81 -48.17 -9.57
CA SER A 662 6.20 -48.60 -10.84
C SER A 662 5.01 -47.73 -11.24
N ALA A 663 4.18 -47.30 -10.27
CA ALA A 663 3.06 -46.40 -10.51
C ALA A 663 3.55 -45.00 -10.92
N GLU A 664 4.58 -44.47 -10.25
CA GLU A 664 5.20 -43.19 -10.60
C GLU A 664 5.81 -43.21 -12.01
N LEU A 665 6.51 -44.30 -12.36
CA LEU A 665 7.06 -44.47 -13.71
C LEU A 665 5.97 -44.49 -14.78
N GLY A 666 4.85 -45.17 -14.53
CA GLY A 666 3.70 -45.20 -15.44
C GLY A 666 3.09 -43.81 -15.66
N GLN A 667 3.01 -42.99 -14.62
CA GLN A 667 2.54 -41.60 -14.75
C GLN A 667 3.52 -40.73 -15.55
N LEU A 668 4.83 -40.85 -15.30
CA LEU A 668 5.86 -40.11 -16.03
C LEU A 668 5.89 -40.49 -17.52
N ASP A 669 5.74 -41.77 -17.84
CA ASP A 669 5.69 -42.25 -19.23
C ASP A 669 4.44 -41.79 -19.96
N GLN A 670 3.30 -41.74 -19.29
CA GLN A 670 2.07 -41.20 -19.87
C GLN A 670 2.19 -39.70 -20.11
N GLN A 671 2.70 -38.93 -19.14
CA GLN A 671 2.94 -37.49 -19.28
C GLN A 671 3.92 -37.18 -20.42
N HIS A 672 4.99 -37.96 -20.54
CA HIS A 672 5.95 -37.82 -21.64
C HIS A 672 5.28 -38.07 -23.00
N LYS A 673 4.47 -39.13 -23.13
CA LYS A 673 3.71 -39.43 -24.36
C LYS A 673 2.69 -38.34 -24.71
N ASP A 674 1.95 -37.83 -23.72
CA ASP A 674 0.93 -36.80 -23.94
C ASP A 674 1.55 -35.50 -24.46
N VAL A 675 2.68 -35.08 -23.86
CA VAL A 675 3.42 -33.87 -24.29
C VAL A 675 3.99 -34.05 -25.69
N VAL A 676 4.58 -35.22 -26.01
CA VAL A 676 5.10 -35.50 -27.36
C VAL A 676 3.97 -35.48 -28.39
N THR A 677 2.84 -36.13 -28.11
CA THR A 677 1.69 -36.22 -29.03
C THR A 677 1.09 -34.84 -29.31
N ALA A 678 0.88 -34.03 -28.27
CA ALA A 678 0.37 -32.66 -28.41
C ALA A 678 1.28 -31.78 -29.29
N GLY A 679 2.60 -31.96 -29.20
CA GLY A 679 3.56 -31.23 -30.03
C GLY A 679 3.48 -31.61 -31.52
N VAL A 680 3.35 -32.92 -31.81
CA VAL A 680 3.23 -33.43 -33.19
C VAL A 680 1.91 -33.01 -33.84
N GLU A 681 0.80 -33.05 -33.11
CA GLU A 681 -0.51 -32.63 -33.62
C GLU A 681 -0.52 -31.14 -34.01
N LEU A 682 0.05 -30.27 -33.17
CA LEU A 682 0.12 -28.84 -33.44
C LEU A 682 1.12 -28.49 -34.55
N ALA A 683 2.24 -29.22 -34.66
CA ALA A 683 3.18 -29.05 -35.75
C ALA A 683 2.52 -29.41 -37.09
N THR A 684 1.77 -30.51 -37.13
CA THR A 684 1.02 -30.97 -38.31
C THR A 684 -0.08 -29.98 -38.68
N ALA A 685 -0.83 -29.44 -37.70
CA ALA A 685 -1.87 -28.44 -37.94
C ALA A 685 -1.29 -27.13 -38.48
N LEU A 686 -0.20 -26.62 -37.90
CA LEU A 686 0.49 -25.41 -38.40
C LEU A 686 1.01 -25.63 -39.82
N TRP A 687 1.61 -26.80 -40.08
CA TRP A 687 2.13 -27.16 -41.40
C TRP A 687 1.04 -27.16 -42.48
N SER A 688 -0.12 -27.76 -42.21
CA SER A 688 -1.24 -27.78 -43.16
C SER A 688 -1.83 -26.40 -43.45
N MET A 689 -1.82 -25.48 -42.47
CA MET A 689 -2.39 -24.13 -42.60
C MET A 689 -1.43 -23.12 -43.24
N LEU A 690 -0.11 -23.36 -43.18
CA LEU A 690 0.89 -22.51 -43.81
C LEU A 690 0.98 -22.72 -45.33
N GLY A 691 0.34 -23.78 -45.83
CA GLY A 691 0.40 -24.22 -47.22
C GLY A 691 1.74 -24.89 -47.53
N SER A 692 1.72 -26.17 -47.88
CA SER A 692 2.92 -26.85 -48.35
C SER A 692 3.41 -26.17 -49.63
N ALA A 693 4.51 -25.43 -49.55
CA ALA A 693 5.31 -25.22 -50.76
C ALA A 693 5.70 -26.62 -51.25
N ALA A 694 5.32 -26.96 -52.48
CA ALA A 694 5.30 -28.32 -53.02
C ALA A 694 6.70 -29.01 -53.14
N GLU A 695 7.74 -28.47 -52.51
CA GLU A 695 9.14 -28.89 -52.62
C GLU A 695 9.79 -29.34 -51.28
N GLU A 696 9.13 -29.20 -50.13
CA GLU A 696 9.70 -29.63 -48.83
C GLU A 696 9.24 -31.07 -48.46
N THR A 697 10.16 -32.04 -48.50
CA THR A 697 9.92 -33.49 -48.23
C THR A 697 9.81 -33.89 -46.76
N GLU A 698 10.16 -33.01 -45.81
CA GLU A 698 10.14 -33.29 -44.36
C GLU A 698 9.31 -32.26 -43.58
N MET A 699 8.54 -32.73 -42.59
CA MET A 699 7.72 -31.88 -41.73
C MET A 699 8.63 -31.09 -40.77
N PRO A 700 8.55 -29.74 -40.74
CA PRO A 700 9.37 -28.95 -39.83
C PRO A 700 8.97 -29.15 -38.37
N THR A 701 9.91 -28.88 -37.46
CA THR A 701 9.63 -28.93 -36.03
C THR A 701 8.57 -27.90 -35.64
N LEU A 702 7.87 -28.12 -34.51
CA LEU A 702 6.87 -27.19 -33.99
C LEU A 702 7.42 -25.76 -33.89
N HIS A 703 8.68 -25.61 -33.48
CA HIS A 703 9.35 -24.32 -33.37
C HIS A 703 9.45 -23.58 -34.71
N ASP A 704 9.89 -24.28 -35.76
CA ASP A 704 10.08 -23.70 -37.09
C ASP A 704 8.74 -23.35 -37.74
N GLY A 705 7.73 -24.21 -37.57
CA GLY A 705 6.35 -23.94 -38.01
C GLY A 705 5.75 -22.68 -37.34
N LEU A 706 5.99 -22.51 -36.04
CA LEU A 706 5.48 -21.37 -35.26
C LEU A 706 6.17 -20.05 -35.67
N GLN A 707 7.48 -20.06 -35.94
CA GLN A 707 8.19 -18.90 -36.46
C GLN A 707 7.65 -18.46 -37.84
N ARG A 708 7.43 -19.42 -38.74
CA ARG A 708 6.89 -19.15 -40.08
C ARG A 708 5.46 -18.57 -40.00
N ALA A 709 4.59 -19.13 -39.16
CA ALA A 709 3.23 -18.64 -38.96
C ALA A 709 3.15 -17.22 -38.36
N ARG A 710 4.02 -16.90 -37.40
CA ARG A 710 4.10 -15.55 -36.82
C ARG A 710 4.53 -14.49 -37.83
N LYS A 711 5.50 -14.79 -38.69
CA LYS A 711 5.93 -13.86 -39.74
C LYS A 711 4.79 -13.54 -40.72
N LEU A 712 3.98 -14.55 -41.06
CA LEU A 712 2.85 -14.39 -41.97
C LEU A 712 1.70 -13.58 -41.34
N LEU A 713 1.33 -13.85 -40.09
CA LEU A 713 0.31 -13.09 -39.35
C LEU A 713 0.72 -11.62 -39.15
N ALA A 714 1.97 -11.37 -38.75
CA ALA A 714 2.48 -10.01 -38.55
C ALA A 714 2.45 -9.17 -39.84
N ALA A 715 2.74 -9.78 -40.99
CA ALA A 715 2.68 -9.11 -42.29
C ALA A 715 1.25 -8.73 -42.69
N VAL A 716 0.25 -9.55 -42.31
CA VAL A 716 -1.17 -9.32 -42.62
C VAL A 716 -1.78 -8.27 -41.69
N ASP A 717 -1.49 -8.34 -40.39
CA ASP A 717 -1.91 -7.31 -39.41
C ASP A 717 -1.36 -5.93 -39.77
N GLN A 718 -0.11 -5.87 -40.22
CA GLN A 718 0.50 -4.63 -40.67
C GLN A 718 -0.19 -4.06 -41.92
N ALA A 719 -0.55 -4.91 -42.88
CA ALA A 719 -1.28 -4.49 -44.09
C ALA A 719 -2.72 -4.03 -43.78
N GLN A 720 -3.42 -4.71 -42.87
CA GLN A 720 -4.78 -4.36 -42.45
C GLN A 720 -4.81 -3.06 -41.63
N GLY A 721 -3.83 -2.87 -40.74
CA GLY A 721 -3.66 -1.62 -39.98
C GLY A 721 -3.34 -0.42 -40.88
N GLN A 722 -2.50 -0.61 -41.91
CA GLN A 722 -2.21 0.44 -42.90
C GLN A 722 -3.46 0.81 -43.73
N ARG A 723 -4.27 -0.17 -44.12
CA ARG A 723 -5.52 0.06 -44.85
C ARG A 723 -6.54 0.84 -44.02
N SER A 724 -6.80 0.43 -42.78
CA SER A 724 -7.75 1.12 -41.88
C SER A 724 -7.32 2.56 -41.59
N ALA A 725 -6.02 2.80 -41.39
CA ALA A 725 -5.51 4.16 -41.17
C ALA A 725 -5.70 5.07 -42.40
N LEU A 726 -5.49 4.53 -43.61
CA LEU A 726 -5.69 5.27 -44.86
C LEU A 726 -7.19 5.53 -45.14
N GLU A 727 -8.07 4.55 -44.91
CA GLU A 727 -9.53 4.73 -45.04
C GLU A 727 -10.05 5.83 -44.10
N GLN A 728 -9.55 5.86 -42.86
CA GLN A 728 -9.92 6.89 -41.89
C GLN A 728 -9.39 8.28 -42.26
N GLN A 729 -8.16 8.38 -42.78
CA GLN A 729 -7.60 9.65 -43.28
C GLN A 729 -8.41 10.22 -44.45
N VAL A 730 -8.90 9.36 -45.35
CA VAL A 730 -9.77 9.77 -46.46
C VAL A 730 -11.12 10.28 -45.95
N ALA A 731 -11.75 9.56 -45.01
CA ALA A 731 -13.03 9.97 -44.41
C ALA A 731 -12.93 11.31 -43.66
N ASP A 732 -11.85 11.51 -42.88
CA ASP A 732 -11.61 12.76 -42.14
C ASP A 732 -11.35 13.94 -43.08
N ALA A 733 -10.64 13.71 -44.19
CA ALA A 733 -10.41 14.74 -45.20
C ALA A 733 -11.72 15.11 -45.91
N GLN A 734 -12.51 14.13 -46.37
CA GLN A 734 -13.81 14.34 -47.04
C GLN A 734 -14.78 15.17 -46.20
N ASN A 735 -14.85 14.94 -44.89
CA ASN A 735 -15.73 15.69 -43.98
C ASN A 735 -15.26 17.13 -43.72
N SER A 736 -13.97 17.44 -43.91
CA SER A 736 -13.40 18.74 -43.57
C SER A 736 -13.31 19.73 -44.73
N VAL A 737 -13.26 19.24 -45.98
CA VAL A 737 -13.19 20.07 -47.19
C VAL A 737 -14.36 21.06 -47.34
N PRO A 738 -15.65 20.67 -47.18
CA PRO A 738 -16.78 21.61 -47.32
C PRO A 738 -16.73 22.78 -46.33
N ARG A 739 -16.23 22.53 -45.11
CA ARG A 739 -16.06 23.56 -44.08
C ARG A 739 -14.97 24.56 -44.48
N LEU A 740 -13.86 24.09 -45.04
CA LEU A 740 -12.75 24.94 -45.48
C LEU A 740 -13.14 25.77 -46.72
N GLN A 741 -13.94 25.22 -47.63
CA GLN A 741 -14.50 25.95 -48.78
C GLN A 741 -15.37 27.13 -48.33
N ASN A 742 -16.25 26.92 -47.33
CA ASN A 742 -17.06 28.01 -46.76
C ASN A 742 -16.20 29.11 -46.10
N LEU A 743 -15.11 28.74 -45.43
CA LEU A 743 -14.21 29.71 -44.79
C LEU A 743 -13.49 30.59 -45.83
N VAL A 744 -13.07 30.01 -46.97
CA VAL A 744 -12.49 30.77 -48.08
C VAL A 744 -13.50 31.78 -48.62
N GLN A 745 -14.75 31.36 -48.85
CA GLN A 745 -15.79 32.22 -49.39
C GLN A 745 -16.08 33.42 -48.47
N GLN A 746 -16.14 33.18 -47.15
CA GLN A 746 -16.35 34.24 -46.15
C GLN A 746 -15.18 35.23 -46.06
N ALA A 747 -13.94 34.73 -46.11
CA ALA A 747 -12.77 35.60 -46.10
C ALA A 747 -12.68 36.45 -47.38
N GLN A 748 -13.09 35.89 -48.54
CA GLN A 748 -13.07 36.59 -49.82
C GLN A 748 -14.11 37.72 -49.87
N SER A 749 -15.31 37.50 -49.33
CA SER A 749 -16.33 38.56 -49.25
C SER A 749 -15.87 39.70 -48.33
N ALA A 750 -15.33 39.38 -47.15
CA ALA A 750 -14.84 40.38 -46.20
C ALA A 750 -13.71 41.26 -46.78
N TRP A 751 -12.82 40.67 -47.59
CA TRP A 751 -11.77 41.43 -48.30
C TRP A 751 -12.34 42.44 -49.30
N SER A 752 -13.36 42.04 -50.08
CA SER A 752 -13.98 42.92 -51.08
C SER A 752 -14.76 44.09 -50.47
N GLU A 753 -15.41 43.87 -49.32
CA GLU A 753 -16.12 44.91 -48.58
C GLU A 753 -15.14 45.94 -48.01
N TRP A 754 -14.01 45.48 -47.46
CA TRP A 754 -12.94 46.33 -46.95
C TRP A 754 -12.34 47.23 -48.05
N GLU A 755 -12.05 46.68 -49.23
CA GLU A 755 -11.44 47.42 -50.35
C GLU A 755 -12.32 48.59 -50.80
N THR A 756 -13.64 48.38 -50.82
CA THR A 756 -14.63 49.41 -51.16
C THR A 756 -14.68 50.50 -50.08
N ALA A 757 -14.63 50.12 -48.79
CA ALA A 757 -14.64 51.05 -47.67
C ALA A 757 -13.37 51.90 -47.58
N TRP A 758 -12.21 51.32 -47.94
CA TRP A 758 -10.91 52.00 -47.99
C TRP A 758 -10.89 53.15 -49.00
N GLN A 759 -11.33 52.92 -50.23
CA GLN A 759 -11.35 53.94 -51.28
C GLN A 759 -12.24 55.14 -50.92
N ALA A 760 -13.37 54.90 -50.24
CA ALA A 760 -14.25 55.97 -49.77
C ALA A 760 -13.61 56.83 -48.66
N ALA A 761 -12.85 56.21 -47.75
CA ALA A 761 -12.20 56.88 -46.62
C ALA A 761 -11.02 57.76 -47.07
N VAL A 762 -10.21 57.30 -48.04
CA VAL A 762 -9.07 58.05 -48.59
C VAL A 762 -9.55 59.36 -49.26
N LYS A 763 -10.65 59.29 -50.03
CA LYS A 763 -11.24 60.46 -50.68
C LYS A 763 -11.80 61.49 -49.68
N ALA A 764 -12.40 61.03 -48.57
CA ALA A 764 -12.96 61.92 -47.54
C ALA A 764 -11.88 62.66 -46.71
N ALA A 765 -10.65 62.14 -46.69
CA ALA A 765 -9.51 62.73 -45.99
C ALA A 765 -8.72 63.76 -46.82
N GLY A 766 -9.13 64.01 -48.08
CA GLY A 766 -8.52 65.01 -48.95
C GLY A 766 -7.28 64.53 -49.71
N TYR A 767 -6.94 63.23 -49.64
CA TYR A 767 -5.87 62.62 -50.44
C TYR A 767 -6.34 62.31 -51.87
N GLU A 768 -5.42 62.34 -52.84
CA GLU A 768 -5.69 61.90 -54.21
C GLU A 768 -5.97 60.39 -54.27
N SER A 769 -6.83 59.92 -55.18
CA SER A 769 -7.23 58.50 -55.28
C SER A 769 -6.10 57.51 -55.59
N ALA A 770 -4.91 58.00 -55.93
CA ALA A 770 -3.70 57.22 -56.16
C ALA A 770 -2.77 57.12 -54.93
N ALA A 771 -3.11 57.76 -53.82
CA ALA A 771 -2.32 57.73 -52.60
C ALA A 771 -2.21 56.30 -52.05
N THR A 772 -0.98 55.82 -51.89
CA THR A 772 -0.73 54.48 -51.34
C THR A 772 -0.94 54.46 -49.83
N ALA A 773 -1.45 53.35 -49.30
CA ALA A 773 -1.70 53.19 -47.87
C ALA A 773 -0.47 53.50 -46.99
N GLY A 774 0.75 53.21 -47.46
CA GLY A 774 1.99 53.49 -46.72
C GLY A 774 2.38 54.97 -46.67
N GLN A 775 1.98 55.80 -47.65
CA GLN A 775 2.20 57.25 -47.59
C GLN A 775 1.25 57.92 -46.59
N ILE A 776 -0.01 57.46 -46.56
CA ILE A 776 -1.03 57.97 -45.63
C ILE A 776 -0.71 57.60 -44.18
N GLU A 777 -0.08 56.44 -43.94
CA GLU A 777 0.32 55.99 -42.60
C GLU A 777 1.42 56.88 -41.99
N ALA A 778 2.44 57.26 -42.76
CA ALA A 778 3.55 58.10 -42.27
C ALA A 778 3.13 59.54 -41.93
N GLU A 779 2.26 60.16 -42.74
CA GLU A 779 1.76 61.52 -42.45
C GLU A 779 0.79 61.54 -41.24
N PHE A 780 0.11 60.41 -41.00
CA PHE A 780 -0.83 60.28 -39.89
C PHE A 780 -0.15 60.21 -38.53
N GLU A 781 1.02 59.57 -38.43
CA GLU A 781 1.81 59.51 -37.18
C GLU A 781 2.21 60.90 -36.69
N ALA A 782 2.67 61.78 -37.60
CA ALA A 782 3.02 63.16 -37.26
C ALA A 782 1.79 63.99 -36.82
N ILE A 783 0.63 63.78 -37.46
CA ILE A 783 -0.63 64.45 -37.10
C ILE A 783 -1.15 64.00 -35.72
N GLN A 784 -1.02 62.71 -35.38
CA GLN A 784 -1.40 62.19 -34.05
C GLN A 784 -0.51 62.75 -32.94
N GLU A 785 0.78 62.86 -33.19
CA GLU A 785 1.73 63.34 -32.19
C GLU A 785 1.51 64.83 -31.87
N VAL A 786 1.17 65.64 -32.88
CA VAL A 786 0.78 67.05 -32.68
C VAL A 786 -0.48 67.17 -31.81
N GLU A 787 -1.52 66.37 -32.08
CA GLU A 787 -2.75 66.38 -31.28
C GLU A 787 -2.52 65.89 -29.85
N ARG A 788 -1.67 64.86 -29.66
CA ARG A 788 -1.31 64.32 -28.36
C ARG A 788 -0.67 65.38 -27.49
N LEU A 789 0.34 66.08 -28.01
CA LEU A 789 1.06 67.12 -27.28
C LEU A 789 0.17 68.33 -26.94
N LEU A 790 -0.70 68.75 -27.87
CA LEU A 790 -1.70 69.80 -27.62
C LEU A 790 -2.72 69.42 -26.54
N THR A 791 -3.06 68.13 -26.45
CA THR A 791 -3.97 67.61 -25.41
C THR A 791 -3.26 67.53 -24.07
N GLN A 792 -1.99 67.13 -24.04
CA GLN A 792 -1.17 67.09 -22.82
C GLN A 792 -0.96 68.47 -22.21
N ILE A 793 -0.68 69.49 -23.03
CA ILE A 793 -0.57 70.89 -22.58
C ILE A 793 -1.86 71.33 -21.87
N ARG A 794 -3.02 71.04 -22.46
CA ARG A 794 -4.32 71.38 -21.88
C ARG A 794 -4.58 70.60 -20.58
N SER A 795 -4.36 69.28 -20.60
CA SER A 795 -4.53 68.39 -19.43
C SER A 795 -3.66 68.84 -18.25
N ILE A 796 -2.37 69.14 -18.47
CA ILE A 796 -1.50 69.61 -17.39
C ILE A 796 -2.01 70.92 -16.78
N ARG A 797 -2.58 71.81 -17.60
CA ARG A 797 -3.14 73.08 -17.12
C ARG A 797 -4.43 72.88 -16.31
N SER A 798 -5.44 72.23 -16.89
CA SER A 798 -6.78 72.14 -16.29
C SER A 798 -6.92 71.00 -15.27
N GLU A 799 -6.16 69.92 -15.39
CA GLU A 799 -6.32 68.73 -14.55
C GLU A 799 -5.30 68.65 -13.41
N ARG A 800 -4.22 69.45 -13.46
CA ARG A 800 -3.16 69.40 -12.46
C ARG A 800 -3.02 70.74 -11.74
N ILE A 801 -2.79 71.83 -12.46
CA ILE A 801 -2.47 73.12 -11.83
C ILE A 801 -3.71 73.75 -11.18
N GLU A 802 -4.83 73.84 -11.91
CA GLU A 802 -6.06 74.45 -11.40
C GLU A 802 -6.67 73.71 -10.18
N PRO A 803 -6.80 72.36 -10.18
CA PRO A 803 -7.33 71.63 -9.03
C PRO A 803 -6.45 71.74 -7.79
N MET A 804 -5.11 71.62 -7.94
CA MET A 804 -4.18 71.75 -6.81
C MET A 804 -4.27 73.14 -6.13
N GLN A 805 -4.63 74.18 -6.88
CA GLN A 805 -4.86 75.52 -6.31
C GLN A 805 -6.19 75.61 -5.56
N MET A 806 -7.24 74.94 -6.05
CA MET A 806 -8.53 74.86 -5.37
C MET A 806 -8.43 74.06 -4.07
N ASP A 807 -7.75 72.91 -4.09
CA ASP A 807 -7.56 72.02 -2.94
C ASP A 807 -6.89 72.75 -1.74
N LEU A 808 -5.90 73.60 -2.03
CA LEU A 808 -5.23 74.41 -1.00
C LEU A 808 -6.12 75.51 -0.42
N ALA A 809 -7.08 76.03 -1.19
CA ALA A 809 -8.03 77.03 -0.72
C ALA A 809 -9.13 76.39 0.16
N ASP A 810 -9.60 75.21 -0.24
CA ASP A 810 -10.64 74.46 0.49
C ASP A 810 -10.14 73.94 1.83
N LEU A 811 -8.90 73.43 1.89
CA LEU A 811 -8.27 73.00 3.15
C LEU A 811 -8.23 74.14 4.19
N LYS A 812 -7.93 75.36 3.74
CA LYS A 812 -7.90 76.54 4.62
C LYS A 812 -9.28 76.84 5.19
N ALA A 813 -10.30 76.85 4.35
CA ALA A 813 -11.67 77.13 4.78
C ALA A 813 -12.21 76.06 5.75
N SER A 814 -11.92 74.77 5.50
CA SER A 814 -12.36 73.68 6.39
C SER A 814 -11.67 73.70 7.76
N ALA A 815 -10.40 74.07 7.82
CA ALA A 815 -9.67 74.16 9.09
C ALA A 815 -10.26 75.23 10.02
N GLU A 816 -10.48 76.43 9.49
CA GLU A 816 -11.05 77.55 10.24
C GLU A 816 -12.46 77.23 10.78
N ALA A 817 -13.30 76.55 9.98
CA ALA A 817 -14.65 76.17 10.37
C ALA A 817 -14.69 75.12 11.50
N LEU A 818 -13.77 74.15 11.49
CA LEU A 818 -13.68 73.11 12.53
C LEU A 818 -13.16 73.68 13.85
N ALA A 819 -12.13 74.53 13.81
CA ALA A 819 -11.63 75.20 15.01
C ALA A 819 -12.73 75.98 15.73
N GLN A 820 -13.57 76.73 15.00
CA GLN A 820 -14.66 77.53 15.59
C GLN A 820 -15.70 76.70 16.36
N ARG A 821 -15.86 75.41 16.06
CA ARG A 821 -16.89 74.55 16.66
C ARG A 821 -16.44 73.83 17.92
N VAL A 822 -15.17 73.47 18.01
CA VAL A 822 -14.65 72.59 19.07
C VAL A 822 -13.43 73.13 19.82
N ALA A 823 -12.73 74.14 19.29
CA ALA A 823 -11.52 74.70 19.89
C ALA A 823 -11.32 76.15 19.43
N LEU A 824 -12.08 77.08 20.05
CA LEU A 824 -12.04 78.51 19.74
C LEU A 824 -10.63 79.13 19.92
N ASP A 825 -9.77 78.48 20.70
CA ASP A 825 -8.36 78.83 20.92
C ASP A 825 -7.48 78.70 19.67
N LEU A 826 -7.92 77.98 18.62
CA LEU A 826 -7.11 77.66 17.44
C LEU A 826 -7.44 78.48 16.18
N VAL A 827 -8.48 79.32 16.19
CA VAL A 827 -9.08 79.92 14.98
C VAL A 827 -8.14 80.87 14.20
N GLU A 828 -7.16 81.50 14.86
CA GLU A 828 -6.22 82.45 14.22
C GLU A 828 -4.93 81.81 13.66
N GLN A 829 -4.81 80.48 13.69
CA GLN A 829 -3.61 79.76 13.23
C GLN A 829 -3.71 79.33 11.77
N ASP A 830 -2.58 78.98 11.14
CA ASP A 830 -2.58 78.38 9.80
C ASP A 830 -3.33 77.05 9.79
N ALA A 831 -3.97 76.74 8.65
CA ALA A 831 -4.78 75.53 8.46
C ALA A 831 -4.03 74.24 8.84
N ASP A 832 -2.72 74.22 8.59
CA ASP A 832 -1.85 73.09 8.92
C ASP A 832 -1.68 72.86 10.44
N VAL A 833 -1.73 73.93 11.24
CA VAL A 833 -1.56 73.91 12.69
C VAL A 833 -2.88 73.51 13.36
N ILE A 834 -3.99 74.05 12.86
CA ILE A 834 -5.34 73.75 13.35
C ILE A 834 -5.66 72.26 13.23
N ALA A 835 -5.41 71.66 12.06
CA ALA A 835 -5.73 70.27 11.80
C ALA A 835 -4.95 69.30 12.71
N GLN A 836 -3.70 69.62 13.02
CA GLN A 836 -2.83 68.77 13.83
C GLN A 836 -3.27 68.72 15.30
N GLU A 837 -3.61 69.88 15.88
CA GLU A 837 -3.97 69.98 17.30
C GLU A 837 -5.36 69.36 17.58
N LEU A 838 -6.33 69.57 16.70
CA LEU A 838 -7.66 68.94 16.83
C LEU A 838 -7.58 67.40 16.78
N PHE A 839 -6.74 66.85 15.90
CA PHE A 839 -6.55 65.40 15.77
C PHE A 839 -5.92 64.76 17.01
N ALA A 840 -5.02 65.47 17.69
CA ALA A 840 -4.41 65.01 18.94
C ALA A 840 -5.47 64.89 20.06
N ARG A 841 -6.35 65.88 20.20
CA ARG A 841 -7.44 65.88 21.20
C ARG A 841 -8.44 64.75 20.95
N LEU A 842 -8.80 64.49 19.69
CA LEU A 842 -9.68 63.38 19.30
C LEU A 842 -9.13 62.00 19.69
N THR A 843 -7.83 61.79 19.49
CA THR A 843 -7.18 60.49 19.73
C THR A 843 -7.27 60.07 21.20
N ASN A 844 -7.10 61.00 22.13
CA ASN A 844 -7.23 60.73 23.57
C ASN A 844 -8.65 60.33 23.96
N THR A 845 -9.66 60.97 23.36
CA THR A 845 -11.07 60.69 23.64
C THR A 845 -11.51 59.30 23.17
N ARG A 846 -11.01 58.82 22.02
CA ARG A 846 -11.25 57.45 21.52
C ARG A 846 -10.78 56.36 22.49
N GLN A 847 -9.63 56.57 23.13
CA GLN A 847 -9.04 55.58 24.05
C GLN A 847 -9.90 55.39 25.31
N SER A 848 -10.48 56.47 25.82
CA SER A 848 -11.40 56.43 26.97
C SER A 848 -12.70 55.69 26.65
N GLU A 849 -13.26 55.86 25.44
CA GLU A 849 -14.49 55.16 25.03
C GLU A 849 -14.30 53.64 24.94
N LYS A 850 -13.18 53.18 24.39
CA LYS A 850 -12.88 51.75 24.22
C LYS A 850 -12.86 51.01 25.56
N THR A 851 -12.18 51.58 26.55
CA THR A 851 -12.03 51.00 27.89
C THR A 851 -13.38 50.84 28.59
N GLN A 852 -14.31 51.79 28.40
CA GLN A 852 -15.66 51.72 28.96
C GLN A 852 -16.49 50.56 28.36
N ARG A 853 -16.33 50.25 27.07
CA ARG A 853 -17.10 49.18 26.40
C ARG A 853 -16.68 47.78 26.88
N GLU A 854 -15.38 47.54 27.04
CA GLU A 854 -14.86 46.22 27.44
C GLU A 854 -15.34 45.79 28.83
N LEU A 855 -15.39 46.72 29.79
CA LEU A 855 -15.86 46.44 31.15
C LEU A 855 -17.37 46.12 31.20
N ARG A 856 -18.21 46.74 30.35
CA ARG A 856 -19.66 46.44 30.29
C ARG A 856 -19.94 45.02 29.80
N THR A 857 -19.18 44.53 28.83
CA THR A 857 -19.36 43.17 28.31
C THR A 857 -19.07 42.12 29.37
N ARG A 858 -18.03 42.30 30.17
CA ARG A 858 -17.67 41.35 31.24
C ARG A 858 -18.73 41.27 32.34
N GLN A 859 -19.34 42.40 32.70
CA GLN A 859 -20.41 42.44 33.70
C GLN A 859 -21.63 41.60 33.28
N ALA A 860 -22.08 41.74 32.03
CA ALA A 860 -23.26 41.02 31.53
C ALA A 860 -23.09 39.49 31.53
N GLN A 861 -21.87 38.99 31.32
CA GLN A 861 -21.58 37.56 31.30
C GLN A 861 -21.78 36.92 32.69
N VAL A 862 -21.24 37.55 33.74
CA VAL A 862 -21.33 37.03 35.11
C VAL A 862 -22.76 37.08 35.65
N GLU A 863 -23.55 38.10 35.27
CA GLU A 863 -24.97 38.20 35.64
C GLU A 863 -25.82 37.05 35.05
N THR A 864 -25.42 36.50 33.89
CA THR A 864 -26.13 35.38 33.25
C THR A 864 -25.88 34.06 33.97
N GLU A 865 -24.62 33.78 34.35
CA GLU A 865 -24.25 32.55 35.06
C GLU A 865 -24.96 32.42 36.41
N LEU A 866 -25.19 33.55 37.11
CA LEU A 866 -25.91 33.58 38.37
C LEU A 866 -27.39 33.15 38.23
N ALA A 867 -28.05 33.58 37.15
CA ALA A 867 -29.47 33.29 36.92
C ALA A 867 -29.73 31.78 36.69
N GLU A 868 -28.80 31.09 36.03
CA GLU A 868 -28.93 29.65 35.73
C GLU A 868 -28.90 28.78 36.99
N VAL A 869 -28.03 29.11 37.94
CA VAL A 869 -27.91 28.37 39.22
C VAL A 869 -29.18 28.52 40.06
N GLN A 870 -29.78 29.72 40.09
CA GLN A 870 -31.02 29.98 40.83
C GLN A 870 -32.21 29.21 40.26
N GLN A 871 -32.29 29.05 38.93
CA GLN A 871 -33.34 28.27 38.27
C GLN A 871 -33.29 26.77 38.63
N HIS A 872 -32.08 26.21 38.79
CA HIS A 872 -31.92 24.80 39.17
C HIS A 872 -32.48 24.47 40.56
N GLN A 873 -32.42 25.42 41.51
CA GLN A 873 -33.00 25.22 42.85
C GLN A 873 -34.53 25.18 42.83
N ALA A 874 -35.16 26.03 42.03
CA ALA A 874 -36.62 26.09 41.93
C ALA A 874 -37.22 24.76 41.41
N ASN A 875 -36.55 24.09 40.47
CA ASN A 875 -37.01 22.85 39.86
C ASN A 875 -37.06 21.66 40.85
N GLN A 876 -36.15 21.58 41.81
CA GLN A 876 -36.15 20.48 42.78
C GLN A 876 -37.32 20.58 43.78
N ASN A 877 -37.66 21.80 44.21
CA ASN A 877 -38.81 22.04 45.09
C ASN A 877 -40.14 21.65 44.44
N ALA A 878 -40.30 21.88 43.14
CA ALA A 878 -41.53 21.51 42.41
C ALA A 878 -41.79 19.99 42.38
N ARG A 879 -40.74 19.16 42.46
CA ARG A 879 -40.83 17.69 42.33
C ARG A 879 -41.41 17.01 43.57
N LEU A 880 -41.32 17.62 44.75
CA LEU A 880 -41.77 17.04 46.03
C LEU A 880 -43.24 17.35 46.36
N ALA A 881 -43.80 18.41 45.79
CA ALA A 881 -45.15 18.91 46.11
C ALA A 881 -46.33 17.91 45.92
N PRO A 882 -46.38 17.01 44.91
CA PRO A 882 -47.53 16.12 44.68
C PRO A 882 -47.67 14.98 45.71
N LEU A 883 -46.54 14.48 46.21
CA LEU A 883 -46.52 13.41 47.23
C LEU A 883 -47.00 13.96 48.57
N MET A 884 -46.60 15.18 48.90
CA MET A 884 -47.04 15.95 50.07
C MET A 884 -48.57 16.14 50.08
N ALA A 885 -49.17 16.45 48.93
CA ALA A 885 -50.61 16.62 48.79
C ALA A 885 -51.43 15.31 48.94
N THR A 886 -50.91 14.17 48.46
CA THR A 886 -51.63 12.87 48.51
C THR A 886 -51.62 12.26 49.91
N ALA A 887 -50.53 12.48 50.66
CA ALA A 887 -50.41 12.08 52.07
C ALA A 887 -50.99 13.10 53.06
N GLY A 888 -51.30 14.32 52.59
CA GLY A 888 -51.90 15.40 53.40
C GLY A 888 -50.94 16.07 54.39
N VAL A 889 -49.66 16.25 54.03
CA VAL A 889 -48.58 16.72 54.92
C VAL A 889 -47.67 17.76 54.26
N ASP A 890 -47.31 18.83 54.99
CA ASP A 890 -46.56 20.00 54.47
C ASP A 890 -45.06 19.99 54.81
N ASP A 891 -44.58 18.93 55.46
CA ASP A 891 -43.17 18.73 55.83
C ASP A 891 -42.61 17.44 55.21
N ILE A 892 -41.40 17.53 54.65
CA ILE A 892 -40.70 16.43 53.97
C ILE A 892 -40.50 15.24 54.93
N ASN A 893 -40.35 15.48 56.25
CA ASN A 893 -40.22 14.41 57.24
C ASN A 893 -41.55 13.73 57.61
N ALA A 894 -42.67 14.46 57.60
CA ALA A 894 -44.00 13.92 57.90
C ALA A 894 -44.56 13.04 56.75
N LEU A 895 -44.13 13.30 55.51
CA LEU A 895 -44.46 12.51 54.32
C LEU A 895 -43.97 11.06 54.39
N ALA A 896 -42.90 10.79 55.14
CA ALA A 896 -42.33 9.45 55.26
C ALA A 896 -43.23 8.48 56.07
N ALA A 897 -43.97 8.95 57.08
CA ALA A 897 -44.75 8.09 57.99
C ALA A 897 -46.11 7.62 57.42
N ALA A 898 -46.75 8.44 56.57
CA ALA A 898 -48.05 8.11 55.95
C ALA A 898 -47.94 7.00 54.90
N ALA A 899 -46.78 6.85 54.26
CA ALA A 899 -46.50 5.78 53.30
C ALA A 899 -46.58 4.37 53.93
N GLU A 900 -46.29 4.24 55.23
CA GLU A 900 -46.15 2.96 55.93
C GLU A 900 -47.50 2.29 56.26
N GLN A 901 -48.55 3.06 56.61
CA GLN A 901 -49.87 2.51 56.96
C GLN A 901 -50.65 2.00 55.74
N SER A 902 -50.44 2.63 54.57
CA SER A 902 -51.02 2.21 53.30
C SER A 902 -50.58 0.79 52.90
N GLU A 903 -49.40 0.36 53.31
CA GLU A 903 -48.83 -0.92 52.94
C GLU A 903 -49.49 -2.08 53.69
N GLN A 904 -49.92 -1.86 54.93
CA GLN A 904 -50.46 -2.89 55.83
C GLN A 904 -51.86 -3.39 55.43
N ARG A 905 -52.73 -2.53 54.89
CA ARG A 905 -54.10 -2.92 54.46
C ARG A 905 -54.09 -3.86 53.25
N ARG A 906 -53.28 -3.55 52.23
CA ARG A 906 -53.11 -4.37 51.02
C ARG A 906 -52.73 -5.81 51.36
N ALA A 907 -51.99 -6.01 52.45
CA ALA A 907 -51.43 -7.29 52.83
C ALA A 907 -52.44 -8.31 53.42
N PHE A 908 -53.63 -7.91 53.90
CA PHE A 908 -54.56 -8.84 54.57
C PHE A 908 -55.66 -9.41 53.67
N GLU A 909 -56.17 -8.64 52.70
CA GLU A 909 -57.23 -9.12 51.80
C GLU A 909 -56.73 -10.22 50.85
N ALA A 910 -55.46 -10.14 50.45
CA ALA A 910 -54.80 -11.18 49.71
C ALA A 910 -54.71 -12.53 50.48
N LYS A 911 -54.75 -12.53 51.82
CA LYS A 911 -54.52 -13.74 52.63
C LYS A 911 -55.70 -14.71 52.71
N VAL A 912 -56.95 -14.24 52.67
CA VAL A 912 -58.15 -15.11 52.83
C VAL A 912 -58.49 -15.87 51.55
N SER A 913 -58.44 -15.17 50.41
CA SER A 913 -58.72 -15.79 49.10
C SER A 913 -57.64 -16.82 48.71
N ALA A 914 -56.41 -16.63 49.17
CA ALA A 914 -55.34 -17.60 49.00
C ALA A 914 -55.67 -18.92 49.72
N ALA A 915 -56.01 -18.87 51.02
CA ALA A 915 -56.15 -20.07 51.86
C ALA A 915 -57.18 -21.13 51.39
N GLN A 916 -58.27 -20.73 50.72
CA GLN A 916 -59.29 -21.68 50.20
C GLN A 916 -58.86 -22.34 48.89
N SER A 917 -58.26 -21.57 47.99
CA SER A 917 -57.69 -22.10 46.74
C SER A 917 -56.53 -23.05 47.05
N ASP A 918 -55.77 -22.74 48.10
CA ASP A 918 -54.60 -23.50 48.52
C ASP A 918 -54.96 -24.92 49.02
N LEU A 919 -56.16 -25.16 49.59
CA LEU A 919 -56.59 -26.48 50.07
C LEU A 919 -56.92 -27.46 48.94
N VAL A 920 -57.58 -26.98 47.88
CA VAL A 920 -57.96 -27.82 46.72
C VAL A 920 -56.73 -28.14 45.87
N HIS A 921 -55.81 -27.19 45.74
CA HIS A 921 -54.55 -27.42 45.05
C HIS A 921 -53.51 -28.16 45.92
N GLY A 922 -53.59 -28.06 47.24
CA GLY A 922 -52.63 -28.63 48.18
C GLY A 922 -52.89 -30.08 48.62
N GLY A 923 -54.05 -30.64 48.27
CA GLY A 923 -54.48 -31.98 48.70
C GLY A 923 -54.03 -33.16 47.83
N ASP A 924 -53.22 -32.94 46.79
CA ASP A 924 -52.73 -33.96 45.83
C ASP A 924 -53.82 -34.89 45.25
N GLY A 925 -55.08 -34.42 45.16
CA GLY A 925 -56.22 -35.19 44.65
C GLY A 925 -56.88 -36.14 45.67
N LEU A 926 -56.43 -36.12 46.93
CA LEU A 926 -57.06 -36.85 48.04
C LEU A 926 -58.26 -36.06 48.59
N GLY A 927 -59.27 -36.78 49.08
CA GLY A 927 -60.46 -36.14 49.67
C GLY A 927 -60.16 -35.42 50.98
N LEU A 928 -60.97 -34.41 51.33
CA LEU A 928 -60.82 -33.60 52.56
C LEU A 928 -60.79 -34.46 53.84
N ASP A 929 -61.40 -35.65 53.82
CA ASP A 929 -61.36 -36.63 54.91
C ASP A 929 -60.09 -37.52 54.91
N GLN A 930 -59.51 -37.84 53.75
CA GLN A 930 -58.21 -38.54 53.65
C GLN A 930 -57.07 -37.64 54.14
N LEU A 931 -57.14 -36.34 53.83
CA LEU A 931 -56.16 -35.35 54.28
C LEU A 931 -56.22 -35.11 55.79
N ARG A 932 -57.40 -35.27 56.42
CA ARG A 932 -57.54 -35.26 57.88
C ARG A 932 -56.97 -36.52 58.54
N GLN A 933 -57.05 -37.68 57.88
CA GLN A 933 -56.46 -38.95 58.37
C GLN A 933 -54.93 -38.95 58.34
N GLU A 934 -54.32 -38.49 57.24
CA GLU A 934 -52.85 -38.35 57.15
C GLU A 934 -52.30 -37.36 58.21
N ALA A 935 -53.12 -36.39 58.64
CA ALA A 935 -52.76 -35.39 59.64
C ALA A 935 -52.94 -35.83 61.12
N GLN A 936 -53.58 -36.97 61.41
CA GLN A 936 -53.94 -37.38 62.78
C GLN A 936 -52.83 -38.11 63.56
N GLY A 937 -51.72 -38.50 62.94
CA GLY A 937 -50.65 -39.30 63.56
C GLY A 937 -49.33 -38.57 63.83
N VAL A 938 -49.17 -37.31 63.42
CA VAL A 938 -47.89 -36.59 63.51
C VAL A 938 -48.00 -35.38 64.44
N ALA A 939 -47.15 -35.29 65.46
CA ALA A 939 -47.12 -34.14 66.36
C ALA A 939 -46.63 -32.88 65.60
N PRO A 940 -47.26 -31.70 65.79
CA PRO A 940 -46.96 -30.50 65.00
C PRO A 940 -45.53 -30.00 65.20
N ASP A 941 -44.97 -30.16 66.40
CA ASP A 941 -43.60 -29.73 66.73
C ASP A 941 -42.55 -30.60 66.02
N GLU A 942 -42.80 -31.91 65.91
CA GLU A 942 -41.90 -32.84 65.21
C GLU A 942 -42.05 -32.75 63.68
N LEU A 943 -43.26 -32.47 63.18
CA LEU A 943 -43.55 -32.31 61.76
C LEU A 943 -42.85 -31.10 61.13
N MET A 944 -42.96 -29.92 61.77
CA MET A 944 -42.34 -28.70 61.26
C MET A 944 -40.82 -28.81 61.29
N ALA A 945 -40.25 -29.32 62.39
CA ALA A 945 -38.81 -29.52 62.51
C ALA A 945 -38.28 -30.46 61.42
N GLU A 946 -38.99 -31.55 61.14
CA GLU A 946 -38.56 -32.52 60.14
C GLU A 946 -38.74 -32.03 58.71
N ILE A 947 -39.78 -31.25 58.41
CA ILE A 947 -39.98 -30.66 57.08
C ILE A 947 -39.06 -29.47 56.86
N GLU A 948 -38.79 -28.66 57.87
CA GLU A 948 -37.78 -27.62 57.75
C GLU A 948 -36.41 -28.25 57.59
N ARG A 949 -36.10 -29.34 58.31
CA ARG A 949 -34.84 -30.07 58.15
C ARG A 949 -34.72 -30.69 56.76
N LEU A 950 -35.70 -31.47 56.31
CA LEU A 950 -35.71 -32.11 54.99
C LEU A 950 -35.92 -31.10 53.86
N GLY A 951 -36.61 -29.99 54.12
CA GLY A 951 -36.89 -28.92 53.16
C GLY A 951 -35.70 -28.01 52.97
N ALA A 952 -34.98 -27.69 54.05
CA ALA A 952 -33.67 -27.06 53.97
C ALA A 952 -32.67 -28.00 53.29
N GLN A 953 -32.70 -29.30 53.59
CA GLN A 953 -31.85 -30.29 52.94
C GLN A 953 -32.20 -30.42 51.45
N SER A 954 -33.48 -30.50 51.09
CA SER A 954 -33.95 -30.54 49.70
C SER A 954 -33.58 -29.25 48.99
N ALA A 955 -33.92 -28.07 49.52
CA ALA A 955 -33.56 -26.79 48.92
C ALA A 955 -32.04 -26.62 48.75
N GLN A 956 -31.23 -27.07 49.72
CA GLN A 956 -29.78 -27.13 49.59
C GLN A 956 -29.36 -28.05 48.46
N LEU A 957 -29.92 -29.25 48.37
CA LEU A 957 -29.63 -30.20 47.30
C LEU A 957 -30.13 -29.71 45.92
N VAL A 958 -31.25 -28.98 45.85
CA VAL A 958 -31.81 -28.42 44.61
C VAL A 958 -30.99 -27.24 44.13
N GLU A 959 -30.58 -26.36 45.04
CA GLU A 959 -29.67 -25.27 44.73
C GLU A 959 -28.31 -25.84 44.32
N GLU A 960 -27.82 -26.86 45.02
CA GLU A 960 -26.62 -27.59 44.65
C GLU A 960 -26.81 -28.27 43.28
N ILE A 961 -27.96 -28.85 42.96
CA ILE A 961 -28.27 -29.42 41.64
C ILE A 961 -28.38 -28.35 40.56
N ALA A 962 -28.95 -27.18 40.84
CA ALA A 962 -29.10 -26.08 39.90
C ALA A 962 -27.74 -25.44 39.63
N GLN A 963 -26.95 -25.23 40.68
CA GLN A 963 -25.57 -24.78 40.59
C GLN A 963 -24.72 -25.81 39.85
N LEU A 964 -24.76 -27.08 40.23
CA LEU A 964 -24.02 -28.15 39.55
C LEU A 964 -24.53 -28.41 38.13
N SER A 965 -25.83 -28.25 37.83
CA SER A 965 -26.37 -28.42 36.46
C SER A 965 -26.03 -27.22 35.58
N SER A 966 -26.04 -26.01 36.13
CA SER A 966 -25.60 -24.79 35.46
C SER A 966 -24.09 -24.82 35.26
N GLN A 967 -23.32 -25.20 36.27
CA GLN A 967 -21.88 -25.42 36.20
C GLN A 967 -21.58 -26.53 35.18
N HIS A 968 -22.25 -27.67 35.24
CA HIS A 968 -22.10 -28.74 34.26
C HIS A 968 -22.48 -28.28 32.85
N GLY A 969 -23.58 -27.54 32.68
CA GLY A 969 -24.01 -27.03 31.37
C GLY A 969 -23.07 -25.97 30.81
N THR A 970 -22.54 -25.09 31.65
CA THR A 970 -21.56 -24.06 31.28
C THR A 970 -20.20 -24.67 31.01
N GLN A 971 -19.72 -25.59 31.85
CA GLN A 971 -18.50 -26.36 31.68
C GLN A 971 -18.58 -27.29 30.47
N ARG A 972 -19.73 -27.93 30.19
CA ARG A 972 -19.93 -28.78 29.01
C ARG A 972 -19.96 -27.96 27.72
N LYS A 973 -20.68 -26.83 27.69
CA LYS A 973 -20.63 -25.91 26.55
C LYS A 973 -19.23 -25.32 26.36
N ALA A 974 -18.54 -24.99 27.45
CA ALA A 974 -17.16 -24.54 27.41
C ALA A 974 -16.24 -25.66 26.89
N PHE A 975 -16.45 -26.90 27.29
CA PHE A 975 -15.69 -28.08 26.86
C PHE A 975 -15.91 -28.43 25.39
N GLU A 976 -17.16 -28.43 24.92
CA GLU A 976 -17.51 -28.64 23.51
C GLU A 976 -16.98 -27.50 22.61
N ALA A 977 -16.87 -26.27 23.13
CA ALA A 977 -16.25 -25.13 22.45
C ALA A 977 -14.69 -25.16 22.45
N LEU A 978 -14.07 -26.12 23.14
CA LEU A 978 -12.62 -26.31 23.19
C LEU A 978 -12.08 -27.25 22.09
N ASP A 979 -12.90 -27.67 21.12
CA ASP A 979 -12.45 -28.40 19.92
C ASP A 979 -11.71 -27.46 18.95
N GLY A 980 -10.48 -27.10 19.35
CA GLY A 980 -9.68 -26.01 18.76
C GLY A 980 -8.56 -26.46 17.82
N THR A 981 -8.50 -27.73 17.44
CA THR A 981 -7.44 -28.28 16.57
C THR A 981 -7.40 -27.58 15.22
N ASP A 982 -8.57 -27.29 14.65
CA ASP A 982 -8.70 -26.64 13.36
C ASP A 982 -8.41 -25.13 13.40
N ALA A 983 -8.78 -24.47 14.50
CA ALA A 983 -8.55 -23.04 14.70
C ALA A 983 -7.09 -22.72 15.01
N ALA A 984 -6.41 -23.54 15.82
CA ALA A 984 -4.99 -23.39 16.12
C ALA A 984 -4.13 -23.59 14.86
N ALA A 985 -4.43 -24.61 14.04
CA ALA A 985 -3.72 -24.86 12.79
C ALA A 985 -3.90 -23.71 11.79
N LYS A 986 -5.12 -23.19 11.64
CA LYS A 986 -5.41 -22.02 10.77
C LYS A 986 -4.73 -20.75 11.28
N ALA A 987 -4.72 -20.51 12.59
CA ALA A 987 -4.07 -19.35 13.20
C ALA A 987 -2.53 -19.40 13.05
N ASP A 988 -1.90 -20.57 13.24
CA ASP A 988 -0.45 -20.69 13.03
C ASP A 988 -0.08 -20.57 11.55
N ALA A 989 -0.88 -21.11 10.63
CA ALA A 989 -0.68 -20.91 9.18
C ALA A 989 -0.72 -19.43 8.80
N ARG A 990 -1.73 -18.68 9.25
CA ARG A 990 -1.82 -17.21 9.04
C ARG A 990 -0.66 -16.47 9.68
N ARG A 991 -0.19 -16.91 10.86
CA ARG A 991 0.96 -16.33 11.54
C ARG A 991 2.23 -16.50 10.70
N GLN A 992 2.46 -17.68 10.14
CA GLN A 992 3.61 -17.95 9.27
C GLN A 992 3.54 -17.17 7.95
N GLU A 993 2.35 -17.04 7.35
CA GLU A 993 2.13 -16.21 6.16
C GLU A 993 2.44 -14.73 6.44
N ALA A 994 2.03 -14.22 7.60
CA ALA A 994 2.34 -12.86 8.02
C ALA A 994 3.85 -12.65 8.24
N VAL A 995 4.55 -13.63 8.84
CA VAL A 995 6.03 -13.59 8.98
C VAL A 995 6.72 -13.58 7.62
N ALA A 996 6.28 -14.42 6.67
CA ALA A 996 6.83 -14.44 5.32
C ALA A 996 6.62 -13.09 4.61
N SER A 997 5.45 -12.48 4.76
CA SER A 997 5.14 -11.16 4.19
C SER A 997 6.00 -10.05 4.82
N MET A 998 6.23 -10.09 6.13
CA MET A 998 7.15 -9.17 6.81
C MET A 998 8.58 -9.33 6.32
N ALA A 999 9.05 -10.58 6.13
CA ALA A 999 10.39 -10.88 5.64
C ALA A 999 10.60 -10.37 4.20
N ASP A 1000 9.64 -10.59 3.30
CA ASP A 1000 9.69 -10.08 1.92
C ASP A 1000 9.70 -8.54 1.89
N ALA A 1001 8.84 -7.90 2.71
CA ALA A 1001 8.83 -6.44 2.83
C ALA A 1001 10.16 -5.88 3.36
N ALA A 1002 10.76 -6.54 4.35
CA ALA A 1002 12.06 -6.15 4.92
C ALA A 1002 13.22 -6.36 3.93
N GLU A 1003 13.24 -7.49 3.21
CA GLU A 1003 14.27 -7.78 2.20
C GLU A 1003 14.21 -6.76 1.05
N ARG A 1004 13.01 -6.46 0.54
CA ARG A 1004 12.82 -5.44 -0.51
C ARG A 1004 13.21 -4.05 -0.01
N TYR A 1005 12.83 -3.69 1.22
CA TYR A 1005 13.22 -2.41 1.81
C TYR A 1005 14.74 -2.29 1.88
N LEU A 1006 15.45 -3.30 2.38
CA LEU A 1006 16.91 -3.28 2.47
C LEU A 1006 17.56 -3.12 1.10
N LYS A 1007 17.08 -3.81 0.06
CA LYS A 1007 17.57 -3.68 -1.31
C LYS A 1007 17.38 -2.25 -1.83
N LEU A 1008 16.16 -1.73 -1.76
CA LEU A 1008 15.81 -0.40 -2.29
C LEU A 1008 16.50 0.73 -1.50
N HIS A 1009 16.50 0.64 -0.17
CA HIS A 1009 17.13 1.63 0.69
C HIS A 1009 18.66 1.66 0.49
N THR A 1010 19.29 0.49 0.35
CA THR A 1010 20.74 0.42 0.06
C THR A 1010 21.05 0.96 -1.33
N ALA A 1011 20.23 0.63 -2.35
CA ALA A 1011 20.38 1.17 -3.69
C ALA A 1011 20.23 2.70 -3.72
N ALA A 1012 19.21 3.25 -3.05
CA ALA A 1012 19.02 4.68 -2.91
C ALA A 1012 20.21 5.36 -2.21
N ARG A 1013 20.71 4.78 -1.12
CA ARG A 1013 21.84 5.32 -0.37
C ARG A 1013 23.14 5.29 -1.18
N LEU A 1014 23.41 4.20 -1.89
CA LEU A 1014 24.57 4.08 -2.79
C LEU A 1014 24.48 5.06 -3.95
N LEU A 1015 23.31 5.21 -4.57
CA LEU A 1015 23.09 6.17 -5.64
C LEU A 1015 23.30 7.60 -5.15
N LYS A 1016 22.73 7.96 -3.99
CA LYS A 1016 22.92 9.26 -3.36
C LYS A 1016 24.39 9.54 -3.05
N TRP A 1017 25.09 8.57 -2.46
CA TRP A 1017 26.53 8.69 -2.20
C TRP A 1017 27.34 8.84 -3.49
N SER A 1018 27.02 8.07 -4.54
CA SER A 1018 27.69 8.16 -5.83
C SER A 1018 27.45 9.52 -6.50
N MET A 1019 26.23 10.05 -6.41
CA MET A 1019 25.91 11.40 -6.90
C MET A 1019 26.68 12.47 -6.14
N GLU A 1020 26.79 12.34 -4.81
CA GLU A 1020 27.54 13.28 -3.97
C GLU A 1020 29.04 13.25 -4.27
N LYS A 1021 29.64 12.06 -4.29
CA LYS A 1021 31.05 11.87 -4.64
C LYS A 1021 31.36 12.37 -6.05
N PHE A 1022 30.44 12.16 -7.01
CA PHE A 1022 30.58 12.68 -8.37
C PHE A 1022 30.52 14.21 -8.39
N ARG A 1023 29.63 14.83 -7.59
CA ARG A 1023 29.54 16.28 -7.42
C ARG A 1023 30.85 16.85 -6.86
N GLU A 1024 31.34 16.32 -5.73
CA GLU A 1024 32.59 16.76 -5.11
C GLU A 1024 33.79 16.70 -6.07
N THR A 1025 33.90 15.60 -6.85
CA THR A 1025 35.04 15.39 -7.75
C THR A 1025 35.00 16.30 -8.99
N ARG A 1026 33.82 16.77 -9.41
CA ARG A 1026 33.63 17.52 -10.68
C ARG A 1026 33.35 19.01 -10.50
N GLN A 1027 32.77 19.42 -9.38
CA GLN A 1027 32.38 20.81 -9.11
C GLN A 1027 33.59 21.74 -8.98
N GLY A 1028 34.70 21.27 -8.38
CA GLY A 1028 35.92 22.07 -8.21
C GLY A 1028 36.54 22.54 -9.55
N PRO A 1029 36.91 21.63 -10.47
CA PRO A 1029 37.48 22.00 -11.76
C PRO A 1029 36.56 22.88 -12.63
N MET A 1030 35.25 22.62 -12.61
CA MET A 1030 34.28 23.43 -13.34
C MET A 1030 34.16 24.84 -12.78
N LEU A 1031 34.06 25.00 -11.44
CA LEU A 1031 34.01 26.32 -10.81
C LEU A 1031 35.31 27.10 -10.98
N ALA A 1032 36.46 26.43 -11.01
CA ALA A 1032 37.74 27.07 -11.29
C ALA A 1032 37.77 27.65 -12.72
N LYS A 1033 37.31 26.87 -13.71
CA LYS A 1033 37.18 27.35 -15.10
C LYS A 1033 36.16 28.48 -15.23
N ALA A 1034 34.98 28.34 -14.62
CA ALA A 1034 33.96 29.37 -14.61
C ALA A 1034 34.46 30.66 -13.94
N SER A 1035 35.25 30.55 -12.87
CA SER A 1035 35.87 31.69 -12.20
C SER A 1035 36.83 32.45 -13.11
N ALA A 1036 37.70 31.75 -13.84
CA ALA A 1036 38.63 32.37 -14.79
C ALA A 1036 37.89 33.07 -15.94
N THR A 1037 36.87 32.41 -16.51
CA THR A 1037 36.03 32.99 -17.56
C THR A 1037 35.25 34.21 -17.04
N PHE A 1038 34.67 34.12 -15.85
CA PHE A 1038 33.88 35.21 -15.25
C PHE A 1038 34.75 36.43 -14.92
N ASN A 1039 35.97 36.23 -14.42
CA ASN A 1039 36.94 37.29 -14.20
C ASN A 1039 37.25 38.03 -15.51
N THR A 1040 37.47 37.30 -16.60
CA THR A 1040 37.71 37.87 -17.93
C THR A 1040 36.50 38.64 -18.45
N LEU A 1041 35.29 38.07 -18.41
CA LEU A 1041 34.06 38.70 -18.89
C LEU A 1041 33.68 39.97 -18.09
N THR A 1042 34.05 40.03 -16.82
CA THR A 1042 33.76 41.16 -15.93
C THR A 1042 34.90 42.17 -15.82
N LEU A 1043 35.95 42.02 -16.64
CA LEU A 1043 37.15 42.87 -16.65
C LEU A 1043 37.79 43.00 -15.26
N GLY A 1044 37.81 41.92 -14.47
CA GLY A 1044 38.37 41.89 -13.13
C GLY A 1044 37.46 42.41 -12.01
N SER A 1045 36.18 42.72 -12.29
CA SER A 1045 35.24 43.14 -11.24
C SER A 1045 34.97 42.02 -10.23
N PHE A 1046 35.08 40.76 -10.65
CA PHE A 1046 35.00 39.58 -9.81
C PHE A 1046 36.23 38.69 -10.03
N GLU A 1047 36.91 38.32 -8.96
CA GLU A 1047 38.13 37.52 -9.02
C GLU A 1047 37.83 36.03 -9.19
N ARG A 1048 36.86 35.51 -8.41
CA ARG A 1048 36.50 34.08 -8.40
C ARG A 1048 35.07 33.83 -7.92
N LEU A 1049 34.59 32.62 -8.14
CA LEU A 1049 33.32 32.11 -7.64
C LEU A 1049 33.53 31.19 -6.43
N LEU A 1050 32.61 31.23 -5.47
CA LEU A 1050 32.61 30.39 -4.28
C LEU A 1050 31.21 29.81 -4.06
N VAL A 1051 31.11 28.52 -3.79
CA VAL A 1051 29.86 27.88 -3.37
C VAL A 1051 29.94 27.56 -1.89
N ASP A 1052 29.05 28.14 -1.09
CA ASP A 1052 28.90 27.76 0.31
C ASP A 1052 27.98 26.55 0.40
N SER A 1053 28.47 25.49 1.03
CA SER A 1053 27.79 24.19 1.16
C SER A 1053 27.49 23.82 2.62
N ALA A 1054 27.65 24.76 3.56
CA ALA A 1054 27.42 24.52 4.99
C ALA A 1054 25.93 24.48 5.37
N ASP A 1055 25.05 25.14 4.60
CA ASP A 1055 23.60 25.13 4.78
C ASP A 1055 22.92 23.97 4.02
N GLU A 1056 21.67 23.64 4.39
CA GLU A 1056 20.82 22.63 3.69
C GLU A 1056 20.63 22.94 2.19
N LYS A 1057 20.87 24.19 1.76
CA LYS A 1057 20.80 24.63 0.36
C LYS A 1057 22.10 25.35 -0.05
N PRO A 1058 22.84 24.87 -1.07
CA PRO A 1058 24.09 25.50 -1.48
C PRO A 1058 23.85 26.86 -2.15
N LYS A 1059 24.64 27.87 -1.80
CA LYS A 1059 24.56 29.25 -2.35
C LYS A 1059 25.82 29.63 -3.12
N LEU A 1060 25.66 30.33 -4.25
CA LEU A 1060 26.77 30.79 -5.10
C LEU A 1060 27.08 32.27 -4.85
N PHE A 1061 28.37 32.58 -4.67
CA PHE A 1061 28.88 33.92 -4.43
C PHE A 1061 29.95 34.28 -5.46
N GLY A 1062 29.92 35.54 -5.91
CA GLY A 1062 31.05 36.17 -6.60
C GLY A 1062 31.93 36.89 -5.59
N ILE A 1063 33.23 36.64 -5.64
CA ILE A 1063 34.23 37.28 -4.77
C ILE A 1063 34.86 38.43 -5.54
N ARG A 1064 34.77 39.65 -5.01
CA ARG A 1064 35.47 40.82 -5.56
C ARG A 1064 36.95 40.82 -5.15
N PRO A 1065 37.84 41.54 -5.87
CA PRO A 1065 39.26 41.62 -5.53
C PRO A 1065 39.57 42.14 -4.11
N ASN A 1066 38.64 42.87 -3.50
CA ASN A 1066 38.75 43.34 -2.11
C ASN A 1066 38.29 42.32 -1.06
N GLY A 1067 37.97 41.09 -1.48
CA GLY A 1067 37.46 40.01 -0.62
C GLY A 1067 35.97 40.07 -0.30
N ALA A 1068 35.23 41.09 -0.77
CA ALA A 1068 33.79 41.19 -0.55
C ALA A 1068 33.04 40.08 -1.29
N GLN A 1069 32.13 39.42 -0.58
CA GLN A 1069 31.24 38.40 -1.14
C GLN A 1069 29.96 39.05 -1.63
N VAL A 1070 29.59 38.79 -2.88
CA VAL A 1070 28.34 39.26 -3.48
C VAL A 1070 27.54 38.04 -3.89
N GLU A 1071 26.39 37.85 -3.25
CA GLU A 1071 25.41 36.85 -3.68
C GLU A 1071 24.89 37.20 -5.07
N VAL A 1072 24.48 36.21 -5.87
CA VAL A 1072 23.96 36.44 -7.23
C VAL A 1072 22.81 37.45 -7.26
N SER A 1073 21.98 37.49 -6.21
CA SER A 1073 20.89 38.47 -6.00
C SER A 1073 21.37 39.92 -5.98
N GLY A 1074 22.59 40.17 -5.51
CA GLY A 1074 23.22 41.49 -5.42
C GLY A 1074 24.07 41.87 -6.64
N MET A 1075 24.09 41.05 -7.69
CA MET A 1075 24.81 41.35 -8.94
C MET A 1075 23.92 42.13 -9.92
N SER A 1076 24.53 43.02 -10.72
CA SER A 1076 23.80 43.67 -11.82
C SER A 1076 23.32 42.64 -12.86
N GLU A 1077 22.27 42.96 -13.60
CA GLU A 1077 21.71 42.11 -14.65
C GLU A 1077 22.78 41.63 -15.65
N GLY A 1078 23.58 42.54 -16.20
CA GLY A 1078 24.69 42.17 -17.10
C GLY A 1078 25.79 41.32 -16.43
N SER A 1079 26.02 41.44 -15.12
CA SER A 1079 26.97 40.56 -14.41
C SER A 1079 26.39 39.16 -14.18
N ARG A 1080 25.06 39.03 -14.05
CA ARG A 1080 24.36 37.74 -13.92
C ARG A 1080 24.36 36.99 -15.25
N ASP A 1081 24.13 37.69 -16.35
CA ASP A 1081 24.24 37.16 -17.71
C ASP A 1081 25.66 36.64 -17.97
N GLN A 1082 26.69 37.43 -17.60
CA GLN A 1082 28.09 37.03 -17.70
C GLN A 1082 28.44 35.81 -16.82
N LEU A 1083 27.86 35.72 -15.61
CA LEU A 1083 28.06 34.58 -14.72
C LEU A 1083 27.47 33.31 -15.32
N TYR A 1084 26.25 33.39 -15.87
CA TYR A 1084 25.60 32.27 -16.53
C TYR A 1084 26.42 31.80 -17.74
N LEU A 1085 26.89 32.74 -18.59
CA LEU A 1085 27.77 32.43 -19.71
C LEU A 1085 29.06 31.75 -19.24
N ALA A 1086 29.72 32.27 -18.21
CA ALA A 1086 30.96 31.69 -17.69
C ALA A 1086 30.79 30.25 -17.17
N LEU A 1087 29.72 29.97 -16.44
CA LEU A 1087 29.36 28.62 -15.99
C LEU A 1087 29.08 27.70 -17.18
N ARG A 1088 28.42 28.22 -18.23
CA ARG A 1088 28.06 27.44 -19.42
C ARG A 1088 29.28 27.07 -20.26
N LEU A 1089 30.18 28.02 -20.49
CA LEU A 1089 31.42 27.78 -21.22
C LEU A 1089 32.34 26.80 -20.45
N ALA A 1090 32.39 26.91 -19.12
CA ALA A 1090 33.13 25.96 -18.29
C ALA A 1090 32.57 24.53 -18.38
N ALA A 1091 31.24 24.39 -18.43
CA ALA A 1091 30.59 23.10 -18.64
C ALA A 1091 30.91 22.50 -20.02
N LEU A 1092 30.89 23.32 -21.08
CA LEU A 1092 31.27 22.90 -22.43
C LEU A 1092 32.71 22.42 -22.50
N GLU A 1093 33.64 23.14 -21.87
CA GLU A 1093 35.04 22.70 -21.82
C GLU A 1093 35.22 21.35 -21.11
N LEU A 1094 34.46 21.10 -20.04
CA LEU A 1094 34.51 19.82 -19.33
C LEU A 1094 33.93 18.66 -20.16
N GLN A 1095 32.95 18.92 -21.02
CA GLN A 1095 32.40 17.92 -21.95
C GLN A 1095 33.38 17.59 -23.09
N ILE A 1096 34.10 18.60 -23.59
CA ILE A 1096 35.13 18.40 -24.62
C ILE A 1096 36.21 17.45 -24.09
N GLU A 1097 36.64 17.61 -22.83
CA GLU A 1097 37.60 16.71 -22.16
C GLU A 1097 37.08 15.26 -22.02
N GLN A 1098 35.75 15.06 -22.05
CA GLN A 1098 35.10 13.76 -22.01
C GLN A 1098 34.87 13.13 -23.40
N GLY A 1099 35.32 13.79 -24.46
CA GLY A 1099 35.23 13.29 -25.84
C GLY A 1099 33.94 13.66 -26.59
N LEU A 1100 33.05 14.43 -25.97
CA LEU A 1100 31.86 15.00 -26.61
C LEU A 1100 32.19 16.41 -27.12
N ASN A 1101 32.38 16.55 -28.43
CA ASN A 1101 32.73 17.83 -29.06
C ASN A 1101 31.75 18.14 -30.20
N MET A 1102 30.79 19.03 -29.94
CA MET A 1102 29.76 19.52 -30.87
C MET A 1102 29.99 21.00 -31.16
N PRO A 1103 29.53 21.55 -32.31
CA PRO A 1103 29.68 22.97 -32.61
C PRO A 1103 28.82 23.83 -31.66
N LEU A 1104 29.39 24.93 -31.17
CA LEU A 1104 28.69 25.97 -30.40
C LEU A 1104 28.08 26.99 -31.35
N ILE A 1105 26.79 27.24 -31.22
CA ILE A 1105 26.05 28.31 -31.90
C ILE A 1105 25.78 29.40 -30.88
N ALA A 1106 26.17 30.62 -31.19
CA ALA A 1106 26.05 31.78 -30.33
C ALA A 1106 25.29 32.87 -31.08
N ASP A 1107 24.06 33.17 -30.67
CA ASP A 1107 23.13 34.09 -31.35
C ASP A 1107 22.93 35.35 -30.52
N ASP A 1108 23.54 36.45 -30.96
CA ASP A 1108 23.46 37.78 -30.32
C ASP A 1108 23.75 37.77 -28.79
N LEU A 1109 24.78 37.01 -28.36
CA LEU A 1109 25.13 36.86 -26.93
C LEU A 1109 25.49 38.16 -26.20
N PHE A 1110 25.90 39.20 -26.92
CA PHE A 1110 26.49 40.41 -26.36
C PHE A 1110 25.57 41.65 -26.37
N ILE A 1111 24.25 41.46 -26.56
CA ILE A 1111 23.28 42.58 -26.57
C ILE A 1111 23.38 43.48 -25.32
N ASN A 1112 23.57 42.88 -24.14
CA ASN A 1112 23.66 43.60 -22.85
C ASN A 1112 25.09 44.01 -22.45
N PHE A 1113 26.07 43.89 -23.35
CA PHE A 1113 27.49 44.10 -23.05
C PHE A 1113 27.94 45.44 -23.64
N ASP A 1114 28.69 46.22 -22.86
CA ASP A 1114 29.41 47.38 -23.39
C ASP A 1114 30.56 46.94 -24.32
N ASP A 1115 31.10 47.86 -25.14
CA ASP A 1115 32.14 47.53 -26.12
C ASP A 1115 33.37 46.83 -25.52
N ARG A 1116 33.77 47.19 -24.29
CA ARG A 1116 34.93 46.58 -23.62
C ARG A 1116 34.61 45.15 -23.17
N ARG A 1117 33.41 44.91 -22.65
CA ARG A 1117 32.91 43.59 -22.27
C ARG A 1117 32.66 42.72 -23.49
N THR A 1118 32.20 43.30 -24.60
CA THR A 1118 32.02 42.62 -25.88
C THR A 1118 33.37 42.17 -26.45
N ALA A 1119 34.40 43.01 -26.38
CA ALA A 1119 35.77 42.62 -26.74
C ALA A 1119 36.29 41.46 -25.87
N ALA A 1120 36.06 41.50 -24.55
CA ALA A 1120 36.41 40.41 -23.64
C ALA A 1120 35.62 39.12 -23.94
N GLY A 1121 34.33 39.24 -24.29
CA GLY A 1121 33.49 38.12 -24.71
C GLY A 1121 33.99 37.46 -26.00
N LEU A 1122 34.38 38.27 -27.00
CA LEU A 1122 34.99 37.78 -28.24
C LEU A 1122 36.32 37.09 -27.97
N GLN A 1123 37.14 37.60 -27.05
CA GLN A 1123 38.39 36.95 -26.64
C GLN A 1123 38.13 35.56 -26.03
N VAL A 1124 37.15 35.44 -25.13
CA VAL A 1124 36.78 34.16 -24.50
C VAL A 1124 36.27 33.16 -25.54
N LEU A 1125 35.39 33.57 -26.46
CA LEU A 1125 34.92 32.70 -27.55
C LEU A 1125 36.06 32.32 -28.50
N GLY A 1126 37.00 33.23 -28.75
CA GLY A 1126 38.19 32.97 -29.54
C GLY A 1126 39.09 31.90 -28.92
N GLU A 1127 39.28 31.90 -27.60
CA GLU A 1127 40.02 30.84 -26.91
C GLU A 1127 39.28 29.49 -26.95
N LEU A 1128 37.96 29.50 -26.76
CA LEU A 1128 37.14 28.30 -26.88
C LEU A 1128 37.17 27.72 -28.31
N SER A 1129 37.22 28.59 -29.33
CA SER A 1129 37.26 28.20 -30.75
C SER A 1129 38.49 27.39 -31.17
N ARG A 1130 39.52 27.33 -30.33
CA ARG A 1130 40.69 26.45 -30.51
C ARG A 1130 40.37 24.99 -30.21
N LYS A 1131 39.34 24.73 -29.40
CA LYS A 1131 38.96 23.39 -28.92
C LYS A 1131 37.70 22.86 -29.60
N MET A 1132 36.80 23.75 -30.01
CA MET A 1132 35.53 23.42 -30.67
C MET A 1132 35.18 24.46 -31.73
N GLN A 1133 34.32 24.12 -32.69
CA GLN A 1133 33.83 25.09 -33.66
C GLN A 1133 32.83 26.06 -33.00
N VAL A 1134 32.96 27.36 -33.28
CA VAL A 1134 32.06 28.41 -32.79
C VAL A 1134 31.43 29.15 -33.97
N ILE A 1135 30.11 29.18 -34.04
CA ILE A 1135 29.33 29.89 -35.05
C ILE A 1135 28.64 31.06 -34.34
N PHE A 1136 29.13 32.27 -34.57
CA PHE A 1136 28.61 33.48 -33.92
C PHE A 1136 27.74 34.27 -34.90
N LEU A 1137 26.45 34.39 -34.59
CA LEU A 1137 25.45 35.13 -35.36
C LEU A 1137 25.26 36.50 -34.70
N THR A 1138 25.37 37.58 -35.48
CA THR A 1138 25.09 38.93 -34.95
C THR A 1138 24.41 39.87 -35.93
N HIS A 1139 23.56 40.76 -35.41
CA HIS A 1139 22.95 41.85 -36.19
C HIS A 1139 23.74 43.16 -36.19
N HIS A 1140 24.82 43.24 -35.41
CA HIS A 1140 25.61 44.45 -35.25
C HIS A 1140 26.79 44.50 -36.23
N ASP A 1141 26.62 45.19 -37.35
CA ASP A 1141 27.71 45.40 -38.33
C ASP A 1141 28.96 46.05 -37.69
N HIS A 1142 28.77 46.88 -36.67
CA HIS A 1142 29.86 47.53 -35.93
C HIS A 1142 30.74 46.55 -35.12
N LEU A 1143 30.30 45.30 -34.93
CA LEU A 1143 31.13 44.27 -34.29
C LEU A 1143 32.16 43.66 -35.25
N VAL A 1144 32.02 43.82 -36.57
CA VAL A 1144 32.98 43.25 -37.53
C VAL A 1144 34.38 43.84 -37.38
N PRO A 1145 34.56 45.18 -37.30
CA PRO A 1145 35.87 45.77 -37.02
C PRO A 1145 36.45 45.32 -35.68
N LEU A 1146 35.63 45.31 -34.63
CA LEU A 1146 36.05 44.90 -33.27
C LEU A 1146 36.45 43.41 -33.23
N ALA A 1147 35.70 42.54 -33.91
CA ALA A 1147 36.01 41.12 -34.00
C ALA A 1147 37.30 40.88 -34.78
N ARG A 1148 37.58 41.64 -35.84
CA ARG A 1148 38.87 41.57 -36.56
C ARG A 1148 40.03 42.05 -35.71
N GLU A 1149 39.84 43.12 -34.92
CA GLU A 1149 40.85 43.61 -33.98
C GLU A 1149 41.21 42.55 -32.92
N VAL A 1150 40.22 41.87 -32.35
CA VAL A 1150 40.44 40.89 -31.27
C VAL A 1150 40.86 39.51 -31.79
N LEU A 1151 40.27 39.04 -32.89
CA LEU A 1151 40.42 37.67 -33.38
C LEU A 1151 41.43 37.53 -34.53
N GLY A 1152 41.74 38.63 -35.22
CA GLY A 1152 42.64 38.71 -36.38
C GLY A 1152 41.90 38.95 -37.71
N ASP A 1153 42.64 39.43 -38.72
CA ASP A 1153 42.09 39.75 -40.05
C ASP A 1153 41.67 38.52 -40.88
N GLU A 1154 42.17 37.34 -40.53
CA GLU A 1154 41.84 36.05 -41.17
C GLU A 1154 40.47 35.49 -40.73
N LEU A 1155 39.69 36.25 -39.94
CA LEU A 1155 38.35 35.87 -39.48
C LEU A 1155 37.40 35.61 -40.67
N ASN A 1156 36.79 34.42 -40.68
CA ASN A 1156 35.73 34.11 -41.64
C ASN A 1156 34.47 34.91 -41.33
N VAL A 1157 34.11 35.84 -42.21
CA VAL A 1157 32.89 36.66 -42.11
C VAL A 1157 31.94 36.29 -43.24
N VAL A 1158 30.73 35.85 -42.89
CA VAL A 1158 29.66 35.49 -43.82
C VAL A 1158 28.53 36.49 -43.69
N THR A 1159 28.23 37.22 -44.76
CA THR A 1159 27.08 38.15 -44.80
C THR A 1159 25.81 37.43 -45.27
N LEU A 1160 24.70 37.60 -44.56
CA LEU A 1160 23.39 36.99 -44.88
C LEU A 1160 22.43 37.91 -45.62
#